data_AF-A0A841JP23-F1
#
_entry.id   AF-A0A841JP23-F1
#
_cell.length_a   1.000
_cell.length_b   1.000
_cell.length_c   1.000
_cell.angle_alpha   90.00
_cell.angle_beta   90.00
_cell.angle_gamma   90.00
#
_symmetry.space_group_name_H-M   'P 1'
#
loop_
_entity.id
_entity.type
_entity.pdbx_description
1 polymer ?
#
loop_
_entity_poly.entity_id
_entity_poly.type
_entity_poly.pdbx_seq_one_letter_code
_entity_poly.pdbx_strand_id
1 'polypeptide(L)'
;MKRRWSWLAIPAILYVTCTITKLQVHAAPQTENPITWSSRIAPIVYANCTTCHHPGGGGPFSLLTYEDAKRWGAQMVSVTQSHYMPPWLPEHGFGDFADERRLSSVDIAELAQWVKQGMPEGNAAAAPAAPKYSETWQHGKPDLILSIAQPFHLAASGTDVFRNFVLPYPLKETRYIRAMEIRPGAPQIVHHANLLIDRSASFRRAHPDQWQQGVPGMELEVDAGNDFDPDSHFLFWKPDTAVLVEPEGMPWRLDPGNDLILNMHLKPSGKAETISAEIGLYFTDQPPSKQPMLLQLEHDSALDIPAGRSNFVVDDELKLPIDVEVLGIYPHAHYLGKVLEAWAALPDAQKKWLIRIPDWDIDRQSVYRYRKPLLLPKGSIIHMHYIYDNSADNMHNPHNPPVRVKAGNRSEDEMAHLWLQVLPVNTAKDGPDARLLLEDAWMQNKLSKDPHDVIALYNLASSLAGQHKYTDAIAAFQQLLAVHPEDERALNGLGASFDNSGDWQQAQKTFTESVTAHPESCDSRFNLASLDLKHDQPADAEQQFRAMLEHCPDDAGAHSGLGSAQLAQGQSDAAQAEFQRALTIDPHDFVALYDLGDLALQANQLTQGIALLEAAVKQKPGDVDVHEHLAGAYAQSERLGDAAAQLYEAIHLLPDNAALHSLLSQALEGTGDLEAAIAEQKTALRLSSDDADGWNNLGVLEARAGKNTAARSDFLHALQLAPDHPQARANLGHLPPG
;
A
#
# COMPACT_ATOMS: atom_id res chain seq x y z
N MET A 1 14.08 -74.45 -26.56
CA MET A 1 14.48 -75.74 -27.18
C MET A 1 14.15 -75.69 -28.67
N LYS A 2 15.16 -75.91 -29.52
CA LYS A 2 15.15 -76.35 -30.93
C LYS A 2 14.42 -75.54 -32.04
N ARG A 3 15.26 -74.99 -32.93
CA ARG A 3 15.07 -74.67 -34.36
C ARG A 3 14.32 -75.77 -35.14
N ARG A 4 13.68 -75.40 -36.26
CA ARG A 4 13.99 -75.98 -37.60
C ARG A 4 13.37 -75.20 -38.77
N TRP A 5 14.22 -74.89 -39.73
CA TRP A 5 13.90 -74.63 -41.13
C TRP A 5 13.47 -75.95 -41.83
N SER A 6 12.66 -75.88 -42.90
CA SER A 6 13.16 -76.12 -44.28
C SER A 6 12.11 -76.46 -45.37
N TRP A 7 12.11 -75.64 -46.43
CA TRP A 7 12.26 -75.92 -47.89
C TRP A 7 11.19 -76.62 -48.77
N LEU A 8 11.17 -76.13 -50.04
CA LEU A 8 10.76 -76.73 -51.36
C LEU A 8 9.29 -76.54 -51.79
N ALA A 9 8.92 -76.22 -53.04
CA ALA A 9 9.61 -76.11 -54.32
C ALA A 9 8.79 -75.27 -55.35
N ILE A 10 9.47 -74.86 -56.43
CA ILE A 10 9.01 -74.12 -57.62
C ILE A 10 8.21 -75.05 -58.57
N PRO A 11 7.20 -74.56 -59.33
CA PRO A 11 7.40 -74.45 -60.78
C PRO A 11 6.82 -73.18 -61.46
N ALA A 12 7.65 -72.63 -62.33
CA ALA A 12 7.38 -72.07 -63.66
C ALA A 12 5.98 -71.49 -64.01
N ILE A 13 5.95 -70.16 -64.04
CA ILE A 13 5.45 -69.24 -65.09
C ILE A 13 4.71 -69.89 -66.27
N LEU A 14 3.43 -69.54 -66.42
CA LEU A 14 2.76 -69.34 -67.71
C LEU A 14 2.18 -67.92 -67.72
N TYR A 15 2.70 -67.06 -68.61
CA TYR A 15 2.11 -65.76 -68.90
C TYR A 15 0.84 -65.95 -69.72
N VAL A 16 -0.31 -65.65 -69.12
CA VAL A 16 -1.53 -65.32 -69.87
C VAL A 16 -1.80 -63.85 -69.63
N THR A 17 -1.58 -63.05 -70.67
CA THR A 17 -1.97 -61.64 -70.72
C THR A 17 -3.48 -61.52 -70.68
N CYS A 18 -4.02 -61.18 -69.51
CA CYS A 18 -5.41 -60.76 -69.35
C CYS A 18 -5.40 -59.25 -69.11
N THR A 19 -5.90 -58.49 -70.09
CA THR A 19 -6.16 -57.05 -69.98
C THR A 19 -7.21 -56.80 -68.90
N ILE A 20 -6.77 -56.30 -67.74
CA ILE A 20 -7.63 -55.75 -66.69
C ILE A 20 -7.66 -54.24 -66.86
N THR A 21 -8.85 -53.73 -67.21
CA THR A 21 -9.20 -52.33 -67.22
C THR A 21 -8.97 -51.75 -65.82
N LYS A 22 -8.01 -50.83 -65.66
CA LYS A 22 -7.83 -50.07 -64.41
C LYS A 22 -9.08 -49.22 -64.20
N LEU A 23 -9.95 -49.60 -63.25
CA LEU A 23 -10.81 -48.62 -62.60
C LEU A 23 -9.89 -47.68 -61.82
N GLN A 24 -9.70 -46.46 -62.33
CA GLN A 24 -9.22 -45.35 -61.52
C GLN A 24 -10.32 -45.01 -60.50
N VAL A 25 -10.16 -45.49 -59.28
CA VAL A 25 -10.81 -44.89 -58.12
C VAL A 25 -10.18 -43.50 -57.98
N HIS A 26 -10.88 -42.50 -58.51
CA HIS A 26 -10.61 -41.12 -58.15
C HIS A 26 -11.02 -40.99 -56.69
N ALA A 27 -10.04 -40.85 -55.79
CA ALA A 27 -10.31 -40.32 -54.46
C ALA A 27 -10.96 -38.95 -54.68
N ALA A 28 -12.23 -38.81 -54.28
CA ALA A 28 -12.86 -37.50 -54.21
C ALA A 28 -11.98 -36.62 -53.32
N PRO A 29 -11.70 -35.36 -53.70
CA PRO A 29 -10.98 -34.46 -52.82
C PRO A 29 -11.77 -34.40 -51.51
N GLN A 30 -11.11 -34.66 -50.39
CA GLN A 30 -11.68 -34.33 -49.08
C GLN A 30 -12.01 -32.84 -49.15
N THR A 31 -13.29 -32.51 -49.21
CA THR A 31 -13.74 -31.13 -49.02
C THR A 31 -13.38 -30.78 -47.60
N GLU A 32 -12.26 -30.07 -47.41
CA GLU A 32 -11.98 -29.40 -46.14
C GLU A 32 -13.26 -28.66 -45.74
N ASN A 33 -13.79 -28.94 -44.55
CA ASN A 33 -14.93 -28.19 -44.04
C ASN A 33 -14.57 -26.70 -44.09
N PRO A 34 -15.37 -25.85 -44.74
CA PRO A 34 -15.04 -24.45 -44.90
C PRO A 34 -14.87 -23.81 -43.54
N ILE A 35 -13.81 -23.01 -43.36
CA ILE A 35 -13.64 -22.20 -42.16
C ILE A 35 -14.71 -21.12 -42.25
N THR A 36 -15.59 -21.02 -41.26
CA THR A 36 -16.68 -20.05 -41.28
C THR A 36 -16.61 -19.09 -40.10
N TRP A 37 -17.26 -17.94 -40.23
CA TRP A 37 -17.45 -16.99 -39.13
C TRP A 37 -18.04 -17.68 -37.91
N SER A 38 -19.19 -18.32 -38.07
CA SER A 38 -19.95 -18.89 -36.95
C SER A 38 -19.21 -19.99 -36.19
N SER A 39 -18.34 -20.76 -36.84
CA SER A 39 -17.72 -21.94 -36.22
C SER A 39 -16.29 -21.74 -35.74
N ARG A 40 -15.53 -20.85 -36.39
CA ARG A 40 -14.07 -20.75 -36.20
C ARG A 40 -13.59 -19.33 -35.96
N ILE A 41 -14.06 -18.36 -36.75
CA ILE A 41 -13.51 -17.00 -36.69
C ILE A 41 -14.12 -16.15 -35.58
N ALA A 42 -15.44 -16.24 -35.35
CA ALA A 42 -16.08 -15.47 -34.28
C ALA A 42 -15.46 -15.74 -32.90
N PRO A 43 -15.16 -17.00 -32.48
CA PRO A 43 -14.42 -17.25 -31.24
C PRO A 43 -13.06 -16.54 -31.18
N ILE A 44 -12.27 -16.59 -32.26
CA ILE A 44 -10.94 -15.95 -32.33
C ILE A 44 -11.08 -14.43 -32.17
N VAL A 45 -11.99 -13.81 -32.93
CA VAL A 45 -12.22 -12.37 -32.95
C VAL A 45 -12.80 -11.88 -31.63
N TYR A 46 -13.73 -12.61 -31.04
CA TYR A 46 -14.33 -12.24 -29.75
C TYR A 46 -13.36 -12.37 -28.58
N ALA A 47 -12.46 -13.34 -28.62
CA ALA A 47 -11.46 -13.51 -27.57
C ALA A 47 -10.31 -12.49 -27.67
N ASN A 48 -9.91 -12.09 -28.88
CA ASN A 48 -8.65 -11.35 -29.09
C ASN A 48 -8.80 -9.94 -29.65
N CYS A 49 -9.95 -9.60 -30.24
CA CYS A 49 -10.11 -8.34 -30.98
C CYS A 49 -11.22 -7.45 -30.43
N THR A 50 -12.35 -8.01 -30.00
CA THR A 50 -13.52 -7.19 -29.65
C THR A 50 -13.38 -6.39 -28.37
N THR A 51 -12.40 -6.66 -27.51
CA THR A 51 -12.11 -5.81 -26.33
C THR A 51 -11.72 -4.38 -26.74
N CYS A 52 -11.08 -4.23 -27.91
CA CYS A 52 -10.80 -2.91 -28.48
C CYS A 52 -11.81 -2.54 -29.56
N HIS A 53 -12.19 -3.52 -30.39
CA HIS A 53 -13.03 -3.33 -31.57
C HIS A 53 -14.51 -3.54 -31.28
N HIS A 54 -15.08 -2.63 -30.48
CA HIS A 54 -16.50 -2.54 -30.21
C HIS A 54 -16.94 -1.06 -30.17
N PRO A 55 -18.24 -0.74 -30.27
CA PRO A 55 -18.71 0.63 -30.07
C PRO A 55 -18.29 1.17 -28.69
N GLY A 56 -17.61 2.31 -28.66
CA GLY A 56 -17.05 2.91 -27.44
C GLY A 56 -15.68 2.35 -27.00
N GLY A 57 -15.16 1.34 -27.69
CA GLY A 57 -13.81 0.81 -27.46
C GLY A 57 -12.71 1.66 -28.09
N GLY A 58 -11.45 1.37 -27.78
CA GLY A 58 -10.30 2.10 -28.31
C GLY A 58 -10.00 1.85 -29.79
N GLY A 59 -10.58 0.79 -30.39
CA GLY A 59 -10.43 0.46 -31.80
C GLY A 59 -11.27 1.38 -32.70
N PRO A 60 -10.80 1.75 -33.91
CA PRO A 60 -11.49 2.71 -34.79
C PRO A 60 -12.79 2.17 -35.42
N PHE A 61 -13.10 0.88 -35.24
CA PHE A 61 -14.29 0.22 -35.77
C PHE A 61 -14.67 -1.00 -34.92
N SER A 62 -15.94 -1.41 -35.02
CA SER A 62 -16.48 -2.63 -34.40
C SER A 62 -16.07 -3.89 -35.17
N LEU A 63 -15.93 -5.01 -34.46
CA LEU A 63 -15.80 -6.38 -34.98
C LEU A 63 -16.84 -7.34 -34.35
N LEU A 64 -17.91 -6.82 -33.76
CA LEU A 64 -18.91 -7.62 -33.04
C LEU A 64 -19.79 -8.47 -33.97
N THR A 65 -19.96 -8.07 -35.23
CA THR A 65 -20.85 -8.76 -36.19
C THR A 65 -20.08 -9.41 -37.34
N TYR A 66 -20.70 -10.39 -38.01
CA TYR A 66 -20.14 -10.98 -39.23
C TYR A 66 -19.84 -9.92 -40.30
N GLU A 67 -20.77 -8.99 -40.53
CA GLU A 67 -20.62 -7.94 -41.54
C GLU A 67 -19.46 -6.99 -41.24
N ASP A 68 -19.26 -6.68 -39.95
CA ASP A 68 -18.10 -5.92 -39.49
C ASP A 68 -16.79 -6.67 -39.78
N ALA A 69 -16.70 -7.93 -39.34
CA ALA A 69 -15.50 -8.74 -39.53
C ALA A 69 -15.18 -8.98 -41.01
N LYS A 70 -16.21 -9.19 -41.85
CA LYS A 70 -16.07 -9.34 -43.30
C LYS A 70 -15.55 -8.07 -43.96
N ARG A 71 -16.07 -6.90 -43.55
CA ARG A 71 -15.63 -5.60 -44.07
C ARG A 71 -14.13 -5.37 -43.86
N TRP A 72 -13.61 -5.80 -42.70
CA TRP A 72 -12.24 -5.58 -42.29
C TRP A 72 -11.32 -6.79 -42.44
N GLY A 73 -11.80 -7.91 -42.99
CA GLY A 73 -11.08 -9.18 -43.02
C GLY A 73 -9.69 -9.11 -43.64
N ALA A 74 -9.53 -8.41 -44.78
CA ALA A 74 -8.22 -8.24 -45.41
C ALA A 74 -7.23 -7.46 -44.54
N GLN A 75 -7.70 -6.39 -43.86
CA GLN A 75 -6.88 -5.63 -42.93
C GLN A 75 -6.50 -6.48 -41.72
N MET A 76 -7.47 -7.25 -41.18
CA MET A 76 -7.26 -8.17 -40.05
C MET A 76 -6.16 -9.19 -40.36
N VAL A 77 -6.15 -9.79 -41.55
CA VAL A 77 -5.07 -10.71 -41.97
C VAL A 77 -3.72 -9.99 -42.06
N SER A 78 -3.68 -8.80 -42.65
CA SER A 78 -2.44 -8.02 -42.78
C SER A 78 -1.79 -7.76 -41.42
N VAL A 79 -2.56 -7.22 -40.47
CA VAL A 79 -2.04 -6.83 -39.14
C VAL A 79 -1.74 -8.02 -38.23
N THR A 80 -2.43 -9.15 -38.40
CA THR A 80 -2.19 -10.36 -37.61
C THR A 80 -0.99 -11.15 -38.13
N GLN A 81 -0.76 -11.20 -39.45
CA GLN A 81 0.41 -11.84 -40.04
C GLN A 81 1.71 -11.09 -39.77
N SER A 82 1.66 -9.75 -39.67
CA SER A 82 2.80 -8.94 -39.28
C SER A 82 3.00 -8.86 -37.76
N HIS A 83 2.17 -9.54 -36.96
CA HIS A 83 2.13 -9.44 -35.50
C HIS A 83 1.91 -8.02 -34.96
N TYR A 84 1.39 -7.11 -35.78
CA TYR A 84 1.05 -5.76 -35.35
C TYR A 84 -0.18 -5.73 -34.44
N MET A 85 -1.12 -6.66 -34.63
CA MET A 85 -2.31 -6.84 -33.78
C MET A 85 -2.63 -8.33 -33.58
N PRO A 86 -3.18 -8.73 -32.42
CA PRO A 86 -3.32 -7.94 -31.20
C PRO A 86 -1.95 -7.53 -30.61
N PRO A 87 -1.88 -6.40 -29.89
CA PRO A 87 -0.61 -5.90 -29.36
C PRO A 87 -0.19 -6.67 -28.12
N TRP A 88 0.72 -7.61 -28.29
CA TRP A 88 1.31 -8.37 -27.20
C TRP A 88 2.83 -8.41 -27.36
N LEU A 89 3.53 -7.71 -26.48
CA LEU A 89 4.99 -7.57 -26.55
C LEU A 89 5.76 -8.78 -26.00
N PRO A 90 5.39 -9.35 -24.82
CA PRO A 90 6.20 -10.40 -24.23
C PRO A 90 6.25 -11.64 -25.12
N GLU A 91 7.45 -12.18 -25.30
CA GLU A 91 7.63 -13.43 -26.00
C GLU A 91 7.05 -14.59 -25.19
N HIS A 92 6.24 -15.41 -25.86
CA HIS A 92 5.66 -16.61 -25.26
C HIS A 92 6.75 -17.56 -24.73
N GLY A 93 6.58 -18.03 -23.49
CA GLY A 93 7.50 -18.97 -22.82
C GLY A 93 8.51 -18.29 -21.88
N PHE A 94 8.54 -16.96 -21.84
CA PHE A 94 9.38 -16.16 -20.94
C PHE A 94 8.55 -15.47 -19.84
N GLY A 95 7.62 -16.23 -19.26
CA GLY A 95 6.60 -15.78 -18.30
C GLY A 95 5.29 -16.55 -18.53
N ASP A 96 4.43 -16.61 -17.51
CA ASP A 96 3.05 -17.18 -17.63
C ASP A 96 2.05 -16.12 -17.18
N PHE A 97 1.53 -15.37 -18.15
CA PHE A 97 0.66 -14.22 -17.91
C PHE A 97 -0.82 -14.57 -18.07
N ALA A 98 -1.67 -13.99 -17.24
CA ALA A 98 -3.11 -14.23 -17.24
C ALA A 98 -3.76 -13.70 -18.53
N ASP A 99 -3.31 -12.52 -18.95
CA ASP A 99 -3.91 -11.70 -20.00
C ASP A 99 -3.20 -11.84 -21.36
N GLU A 100 -2.52 -12.96 -21.62
CA GLU A 100 -1.83 -13.18 -22.89
C GLU A 100 -2.81 -13.11 -24.08
N ARG A 101 -2.80 -11.97 -24.77
CA ARG A 101 -3.63 -11.68 -25.95
C ARG A 101 -2.82 -11.95 -27.21
N ARG A 102 -2.47 -13.21 -27.43
CA ARG A 102 -1.70 -13.64 -28.59
C ARG A 102 -2.51 -14.58 -29.47
N LEU A 103 -2.47 -14.33 -30.77
CA LEU A 103 -2.99 -15.28 -31.74
C LEU A 103 -1.96 -16.40 -31.96
N SER A 104 -2.40 -17.64 -31.85
CA SER A 104 -1.56 -18.78 -32.21
C SER A 104 -1.29 -18.78 -33.72
N SER A 105 -0.24 -19.48 -34.15
CA SER A 105 0.01 -19.67 -35.59
C SER A 105 -1.16 -20.34 -36.31
N VAL A 106 -1.97 -21.12 -35.58
CA VAL A 106 -3.20 -21.72 -36.09
C VAL A 106 -4.28 -20.66 -36.29
N ASP A 107 -4.52 -19.78 -35.30
CA ASP A 107 -5.53 -18.73 -35.41
C ASP A 107 -5.22 -17.77 -36.58
N ILE A 108 -3.96 -17.36 -36.73
CA ILE A 108 -3.51 -16.51 -37.85
C ILE A 108 -3.76 -17.22 -39.19
N ALA A 109 -3.46 -18.52 -39.27
CA ALA A 109 -3.69 -19.31 -40.48
C ALA A 109 -5.19 -19.47 -40.79
N GLU A 110 -6.03 -19.72 -39.77
CA GLU A 110 -7.48 -19.83 -39.94
C GLU A 110 -8.10 -18.50 -40.41
N LEU A 111 -7.69 -17.36 -39.85
CA LEU A 111 -8.09 -16.03 -40.30
C LEU A 111 -7.72 -15.80 -41.79
N ALA A 112 -6.48 -16.10 -42.16
CA ALA A 112 -5.99 -15.96 -43.53
C ALA A 112 -6.75 -16.88 -44.51
N GLN A 113 -7.01 -18.13 -44.11
CA GLN A 113 -7.74 -19.09 -44.93
C GLN A 113 -9.23 -18.71 -45.06
N TRP A 114 -9.87 -18.20 -44.01
CA TRP A 114 -11.24 -17.69 -44.07
C TRP A 114 -11.36 -16.53 -45.08
N VAL A 115 -10.42 -15.58 -45.06
CA VAL A 115 -10.39 -14.48 -46.03
C VAL A 115 -10.16 -15.00 -47.44
N LYS A 116 -9.23 -15.94 -47.62
CA LYS A 116 -8.96 -16.59 -48.92
C LYS A 116 -10.17 -17.34 -49.48
N GLN A 117 -11.02 -17.91 -48.61
CA GLN A 117 -12.25 -18.61 -48.97
C GLN A 117 -13.44 -17.67 -49.26
N GLY A 118 -13.23 -16.34 -49.25
CA GLY A 118 -14.29 -15.36 -49.49
C GLY A 118 -15.13 -15.04 -48.26
N MET A 119 -14.62 -15.34 -47.06
CA MET A 119 -15.21 -15.03 -45.76
C MET A 119 -16.63 -15.59 -45.58
N PRO A 120 -16.85 -16.91 -45.73
CA PRO A 120 -18.18 -17.50 -45.55
C PRO A 120 -18.68 -17.33 -44.10
N GLU A 121 -19.95 -16.94 -43.93
CA GLU A 121 -20.55 -16.76 -42.61
C GLU A 121 -20.75 -18.10 -41.89
N GLY A 122 -21.28 -19.09 -42.60
CA GLY A 122 -21.68 -20.38 -42.02
C GLY A 122 -23.10 -20.33 -41.43
N ASN A 123 -23.39 -21.23 -40.49
CA ASN A 123 -24.69 -21.26 -39.82
C ASN A 123 -24.74 -20.22 -38.71
N ALA A 124 -25.40 -19.09 -38.95
CA ALA A 124 -25.54 -18.00 -37.97
C ALA A 124 -26.09 -18.46 -36.60
N ALA A 125 -26.97 -19.46 -36.56
CA ALA A 125 -27.51 -20.01 -35.30
C ALA A 125 -26.48 -20.79 -34.47
N ALA A 126 -25.36 -21.20 -35.07
CA ALA A 126 -24.26 -21.86 -34.40
C ALA A 126 -23.13 -20.90 -34.00
N ALA A 127 -23.25 -19.60 -34.31
CA ALA A 127 -22.27 -18.61 -33.92
C ALA A 127 -22.28 -18.41 -32.40
N PRO A 128 -21.12 -18.23 -31.75
CA PRO A 128 -21.09 -17.78 -30.36
C PRO A 128 -21.81 -16.43 -30.24
N ALA A 129 -22.43 -16.18 -29.10
CA ALA A 129 -23.02 -14.87 -28.83
C ALA A 129 -21.92 -13.80 -28.79
N ALA A 130 -22.15 -12.68 -29.45
CA ALA A 130 -21.24 -11.53 -29.38
C ALA A 130 -21.08 -11.07 -27.92
N PRO A 131 -19.85 -10.73 -27.48
CA PRO A 131 -19.63 -10.12 -26.18
C PRO A 131 -20.46 -8.85 -26.02
N LYS A 132 -20.94 -8.62 -24.80
CA LYS A 132 -21.66 -7.40 -24.45
C LYS A 132 -20.73 -6.47 -23.68
N TYR A 133 -20.62 -5.24 -24.15
CA TYR A 133 -19.90 -4.17 -23.47
C TYR A 133 -20.91 -3.16 -22.96
N SER A 134 -20.82 -2.81 -21.68
CA SER A 134 -21.66 -1.79 -21.06
C SER A 134 -21.27 -0.40 -21.55
N GLU A 135 -22.25 0.48 -21.83
CA GLU A 135 -21.99 1.91 -22.09
C GLU A 135 -21.78 2.71 -20.78
N THR A 136 -22.13 2.12 -19.64
CA THR A 136 -21.96 2.72 -18.30
C THR A 136 -20.75 2.12 -17.59
N TRP A 137 -20.95 1.18 -16.68
CA TRP A 137 -19.91 0.54 -15.87
C TRP A 137 -19.94 -0.97 -16.12
N GLN A 138 -18.78 -1.59 -16.34
CA GLN A 138 -18.70 -3.01 -16.69
C GLN A 138 -18.94 -3.91 -15.48
N HIS A 139 -18.56 -3.47 -14.26
CA HIS A 139 -18.70 -4.24 -13.02
C HIS A 139 -19.97 -3.92 -12.21
N GLY A 140 -20.97 -3.31 -12.85
CA GLY A 140 -22.18 -2.82 -12.19
C GLY A 140 -22.02 -1.38 -11.68
N LYS A 141 -22.94 -0.89 -10.85
CA LYS A 141 -22.87 0.48 -10.33
C LYS A 141 -21.74 0.59 -9.27
N PRO A 142 -20.76 1.52 -9.40
CA PRO A 142 -19.77 1.76 -8.36
C PRO A 142 -20.38 2.28 -7.05
N ASP A 143 -19.70 2.00 -5.94
CA ASP A 143 -20.07 2.50 -4.61
C ASP A 143 -19.70 3.98 -4.46
N LEU A 144 -18.59 4.40 -5.07
CA LEU A 144 -18.16 5.79 -5.18
C LEU A 144 -17.73 6.10 -6.62
N ILE A 145 -18.21 7.22 -7.15
CA ILE A 145 -17.77 7.75 -8.45
C ILE A 145 -17.09 9.10 -8.19
N LEU A 146 -15.85 9.22 -8.65
CA LEU A 146 -15.07 10.45 -8.61
C LEU A 146 -14.93 10.99 -10.03
N SER A 147 -14.91 12.31 -10.19
CA SER A 147 -14.74 12.96 -11.48
C SER A 147 -13.66 14.03 -11.37
N ILE A 148 -12.88 14.21 -12.43
CA ILE A 148 -11.95 15.34 -12.49
C ILE A 148 -12.73 16.66 -12.35
N ALA A 149 -12.19 17.60 -11.59
CA ALA A 149 -12.91 18.82 -11.22
C ALA A 149 -13.26 19.71 -12.42
N GLN A 150 -12.35 19.77 -13.41
CA GLN A 150 -12.55 20.53 -14.64
C GLN A 150 -12.11 19.71 -15.85
N PRO A 151 -12.83 19.80 -16.99
CA PRO A 151 -12.37 19.21 -18.23
C PRO A 151 -11.03 19.81 -18.67
N PHE A 152 -10.15 18.96 -19.18
CA PHE A 152 -8.83 19.36 -19.68
C PHE A 152 -8.85 19.51 -21.20
N HIS A 153 -8.30 20.61 -21.72
CA HIS A 153 -8.20 20.87 -23.16
C HIS A 153 -6.82 20.44 -23.69
N LEU A 154 -6.82 19.42 -24.56
CA LEU A 154 -5.63 18.97 -25.26
C LEU A 154 -5.53 19.62 -26.65
N ALA A 155 -4.35 20.14 -26.99
CA ALA A 155 -4.09 20.73 -28.29
C ALA A 155 -4.11 19.68 -29.42
N ALA A 156 -4.38 20.13 -30.65
CA ALA A 156 -4.45 19.28 -31.83
C ALA A 156 -3.11 18.65 -32.21
N SER A 157 -2.01 19.33 -31.94
CA SER A 157 -0.65 18.91 -32.27
C SER A 157 0.30 19.30 -31.15
N GLY A 158 1.46 18.65 -31.10
CA GLY A 158 2.46 18.86 -30.05
C GLY A 158 3.09 17.53 -29.65
N THR A 159 3.84 17.56 -28.55
CA THR A 159 4.35 16.37 -27.88
C THR A 159 3.29 15.79 -26.95
N ASP A 160 3.58 14.62 -26.41
CA ASP A 160 2.80 13.99 -25.36
C ASP A 160 2.67 14.90 -24.13
N VAL A 161 1.53 14.80 -23.43
CA VAL A 161 1.20 15.62 -22.26
C VAL A 161 0.93 14.71 -21.08
N PHE A 162 1.60 14.98 -19.96
CA PHE A 162 1.30 14.35 -18.67
C PHE A 162 0.53 15.31 -17.77
N ARG A 163 -0.51 14.80 -17.12
CA ARG A 163 -1.39 15.59 -16.26
C ARG A 163 -1.83 14.82 -15.02
N ASN A 164 -1.71 15.44 -13.85
CA ASN A 164 -2.07 14.89 -12.55
C ASN A 164 -3.34 15.56 -12.03
N PHE A 165 -4.47 14.86 -12.07
CA PHE A 165 -5.75 15.35 -11.56
C PHE A 165 -5.97 14.85 -10.14
N VAL A 166 -6.03 15.77 -9.17
CA VAL A 166 -6.30 15.42 -7.77
C VAL A 166 -7.81 15.26 -7.54
N LEU A 167 -8.19 14.17 -6.88
CA LEU A 167 -9.55 13.71 -6.66
C LEU A 167 -9.80 13.52 -5.16
N PRO A 168 -10.09 14.60 -4.40
CA PRO A 168 -10.53 14.49 -3.03
C PRO A 168 -11.89 13.78 -2.95
N TYR A 169 -12.15 13.07 -1.85
CA TYR A 169 -13.36 12.29 -1.66
C TYR A 169 -14.00 12.49 -0.26
N PRO A 170 -15.31 12.23 -0.10
CA PRO A 170 -16.05 12.61 1.12
C PRO A 170 -16.08 11.51 2.20
N LEU A 171 -15.18 10.52 2.15
CA LEU A 171 -15.17 9.42 3.12
C LEU A 171 -14.95 9.93 4.54
N LYS A 172 -15.68 9.34 5.50
CA LYS A 172 -15.62 9.69 6.93
C LYS A 172 -15.02 8.58 7.79
N GLU A 173 -14.78 7.43 7.19
CA GLU A 173 -14.15 6.26 7.77
C GLU A 173 -13.42 5.51 6.65
N THR A 174 -12.44 4.71 7.03
CA THR A 174 -11.64 3.90 6.11
C THR A 174 -12.53 2.99 5.26
N ARG A 175 -12.18 2.84 3.99
CA ARG A 175 -12.79 1.91 3.04
C ARG A 175 -11.74 1.05 2.38
N TYR A 176 -12.12 -0.19 2.07
CA TYR A 176 -11.28 -1.12 1.33
C TYR A 176 -11.82 -1.30 -0.08
N ILE A 177 -10.96 -1.11 -1.07
CA ILE A 177 -11.35 -1.11 -2.48
C ILE A 177 -10.93 -2.43 -3.13
N ARG A 178 -11.92 -3.17 -3.62
CA ARG A 178 -11.71 -4.49 -4.24
C ARG A 178 -11.68 -4.46 -5.78
N ALA A 179 -12.12 -3.36 -6.37
CA ALA A 179 -12.07 -3.16 -7.81
C ALA A 179 -12.13 -1.67 -8.15
N MET A 180 -11.61 -1.31 -9.32
CA MET A 180 -11.77 0.02 -9.89
C MET A 180 -11.96 0.00 -11.40
N GLU A 181 -12.65 1.03 -11.91
CA GLU A 181 -12.80 1.32 -13.33
C GLU A 181 -12.47 2.78 -13.59
N ILE A 182 -11.64 3.06 -14.60
CA ILE A 182 -11.36 4.41 -15.08
C ILE A 182 -12.08 4.61 -16.42
N ARG A 183 -12.87 5.67 -16.52
CA ARG A 183 -13.67 6.03 -17.70
C ARG A 183 -13.32 7.43 -18.19
N PRO A 184 -12.33 7.56 -19.09
CA PRO A 184 -12.09 8.83 -19.77
C PRO A 184 -13.20 9.10 -20.80
N GLY A 185 -13.59 10.36 -20.96
CA GLY A 185 -14.57 10.79 -21.97
C GLY A 185 -14.04 10.73 -23.40
N ALA A 186 -12.72 10.64 -23.57
CA ALA A 186 -12.02 10.51 -24.85
C ALA A 186 -10.91 9.44 -24.75
N PRO A 187 -11.24 8.14 -24.64
CA PRO A 187 -10.25 7.08 -24.43
C PRO A 187 -9.20 6.98 -25.55
N GLN A 188 -9.54 7.39 -26.77
CA GLN A 188 -8.68 7.30 -27.95
C GLN A 188 -7.42 8.18 -27.90
N ILE A 189 -7.37 9.18 -27.01
CA ILE A 189 -6.21 10.07 -26.83
C ILE A 189 -5.46 9.83 -25.53
N VAL A 190 -5.92 8.87 -24.71
CA VAL A 190 -5.25 8.47 -23.48
C VAL A 190 -4.33 7.31 -23.81
N HIS A 191 -3.03 7.50 -23.66
CA HIS A 191 -2.07 6.41 -23.84
C HIS A 191 -2.18 5.40 -22.70
N HIS A 192 -2.15 5.92 -21.47
CA HIS A 192 -2.47 5.20 -20.25
C HIS A 192 -2.80 6.21 -19.14
N ALA A 193 -3.32 5.71 -18.02
CA ALA A 193 -3.54 6.45 -16.81
C ALA A 193 -3.20 5.58 -15.60
N ASN A 194 -2.66 6.20 -14.56
CA ASN A 194 -2.39 5.59 -13.27
C ASN A 194 -3.22 6.28 -12.19
N LEU A 195 -3.65 5.52 -11.21
CA LEU A 195 -4.23 6.06 -9.98
C LEU A 195 -3.20 5.92 -8.85
N LEU A 196 -2.81 7.03 -8.25
CA LEU A 196 -1.92 7.06 -7.09
C LEU A 196 -2.71 7.46 -5.85
N ILE A 197 -2.22 7.07 -4.67
CA ILE A 197 -2.81 7.42 -3.38
C ILE A 197 -1.85 8.39 -2.68
N ASP A 198 -2.28 9.63 -2.49
CA ASP A 198 -1.56 10.62 -1.69
C ASP A 198 -2.10 10.56 -0.26
N ARG A 199 -1.38 9.87 0.62
CA ARG A 199 -1.82 9.54 1.98
C ARG A 199 -2.02 10.77 2.86
N SER A 200 -1.27 11.83 2.60
CA SER A 200 -1.36 13.04 3.40
C SER A 200 -2.03 14.19 2.67
N ALA A 201 -2.45 14.06 1.41
CA ALA A 201 -2.91 15.17 0.55
C ALA A 201 -1.82 16.25 0.32
N SER A 202 -0.54 15.86 0.39
CA SER A 202 0.59 16.77 0.23
C SER A 202 0.64 17.41 -1.14
N PHE A 203 0.32 16.67 -2.20
CA PHE A 203 0.39 17.16 -3.57
C PHE A 203 -0.66 18.25 -3.81
N ARG A 204 -1.86 18.11 -3.23
CA ARG A 204 -2.88 19.16 -3.27
C ARG A 204 -2.43 20.41 -2.53
N ARG A 205 -1.84 20.26 -1.34
CA ARG A 205 -1.33 21.39 -0.54
C ARG A 205 -0.18 22.11 -1.22
N ALA A 206 0.69 21.40 -1.93
CA ALA A 206 1.78 21.98 -2.70
C ALA A 206 1.30 22.76 -3.95
N HIS A 207 0.07 22.49 -4.42
CA HIS A 207 -0.49 23.08 -5.64
C HIS A 207 -1.89 23.71 -5.43
N PRO A 208 -2.07 24.62 -4.44
CA PRO A 208 -3.39 25.08 -3.99
C PRO A 208 -4.19 25.78 -5.11
N ASP A 209 -3.51 26.47 -6.03
CA ASP A 209 -4.13 27.24 -7.10
C ASP A 209 -4.29 26.45 -8.42
N GLN A 210 -3.70 25.25 -8.52
CA GLN A 210 -3.60 24.51 -9.79
C GLN A 210 -4.26 23.13 -9.76
N TRP A 211 -4.39 22.49 -8.60
CA TRP A 211 -4.80 21.09 -8.49
C TRP A 211 -6.13 20.77 -9.21
N GLN A 212 -7.08 21.71 -9.21
CA GLN A 212 -8.38 21.55 -9.86
C GLN A 212 -8.31 21.49 -11.40
N GLN A 213 -7.27 22.08 -12.00
CA GLN A 213 -7.05 22.10 -13.45
C GLN A 213 -6.16 20.94 -13.93
N GLY A 214 -5.63 20.17 -12.99
CA GLY A 214 -4.60 19.16 -13.22
C GLY A 214 -3.20 19.76 -13.31
N VAL A 215 -2.30 19.24 -12.48
CA VAL A 215 -0.90 19.69 -12.39
C VAL A 215 -0.08 19.05 -13.51
N PRO A 216 0.69 19.81 -14.31
CA PRO A 216 1.56 19.24 -15.34
C PRO A 216 2.70 18.41 -14.74
N GLY A 217 3.09 17.31 -15.39
CA GLY A 217 4.26 16.51 -15.01
C GLY A 217 3.99 15.01 -15.08
N MET A 218 5.01 14.23 -15.44
CA MET A 218 4.95 12.77 -15.43
C MET A 218 5.10 12.25 -14.00
N GLU A 219 6.19 12.66 -13.36
CA GLU A 219 6.52 12.32 -11.98
C GLU A 219 5.84 13.30 -11.01
N LEU A 220 5.50 12.78 -9.84
CA LEU A 220 4.98 13.55 -8.73
C LEU A 220 5.55 12.99 -7.44
N GLU A 221 5.86 13.87 -6.51
CA GLU A 221 6.31 13.52 -5.17
C GLU A 221 5.13 13.68 -4.22
N VAL A 222 4.71 12.57 -3.61
CA VAL A 222 3.70 12.55 -2.56
C VAL A 222 4.35 12.09 -1.27
N ASP A 223 3.78 12.55 -0.17
CA ASP A 223 4.18 12.12 1.15
C ASP A 223 3.36 10.87 1.53
N ALA A 224 4.05 9.82 1.97
CA ALA A 224 3.45 8.58 2.41
C ALA A 224 2.74 8.73 3.78
N GLY A 225 2.96 9.84 4.47
CA GLY A 225 2.46 10.09 5.82
C GLY A 225 3.27 9.33 6.87
N ASN A 226 2.74 9.31 8.10
CA ASN A 226 3.43 8.72 9.25
C ASN A 226 3.32 7.18 9.32
N ASP A 227 2.36 6.60 8.61
CA ASP A 227 2.17 5.15 8.55
C ASP A 227 2.93 4.55 7.37
N PHE A 228 3.70 3.50 7.63
CA PHE A 228 4.35 2.74 6.55
C PHE A 228 3.32 1.97 5.72
N ASP A 229 2.89 2.56 4.61
CA ASP A 229 1.96 1.97 3.65
C ASP A 229 2.39 2.27 2.20
N PRO A 230 3.45 1.59 1.70
CA PRO A 230 4.01 1.86 0.39
C PRO A 230 3.03 1.54 -0.73
N ASP A 231 3.32 2.08 -1.91
CA ASP A 231 2.62 1.70 -3.14
C ASP A 231 2.65 0.18 -3.32
N SER A 232 1.48 -0.40 -3.44
CA SER A 232 1.29 -1.85 -3.30
C SER A 232 0.63 -2.49 -4.52
N HIS A 233 -0.03 -1.69 -5.37
CA HIS A 233 -0.84 -2.18 -6.46
C HIS A 233 -0.55 -1.45 -7.76
N PHE A 234 -0.49 -2.20 -8.86
CA PHE A 234 -0.53 -1.60 -10.20
C PHE A 234 -1.94 -1.10 -10.52
N LEU A 235 -2.26 0.09 -10.03
CA LEU A 235 -3.49 0.82 -10.34
C LEU A 235 -3.40 1.50 -11.73
N PHE A 236 -3.09 0.69 -12.74
CA PHE A 236 -2.80 1.08 -14.11
C PHE A 236 -3.99 0.80 -15.02
N TRP A 237 -4.29 1.74 -15.91
CA TRP A 237 -5.29 1.61 -16.95
C TRP A 237 -4.74 2.08 -18.30
N LYS A 238 -5.08 1.37 -19.36
CA LYS A 238 -4.95 1.82 -20.75
C LYS A 238 -6.19 1.45 -21.57
N PRO A 239 -6.41 2.03 -22.76
CA PRO A 239 -7.51 1.61 -23.61
C PRO A 239 -7.40 0.11 -23.89
N ASP A 240 -8.44 -0.67 -23.54
CA ASP A 240 -8.51 -2.15 -23.55
C ASP A 240 -8.26 -2.89 -22.21
N THR A 241 -7.98 -2.15 -21.14
CA THR A 241 -7.84 -2.72 -19.80
C THR A 241 -9.21 -3.20 -19.34
N ALA A 242 -9.31 -4.48 -18.97
CA ALA A 242 -10.50 -5.01 -18.33
C ALA A 242 -10.70 -4.31 -16.97
N VAL A 243 -11.88 -4.49 -16.36
CA VAL A 243 -12.10 -4.04 -14.98
C VAL A 243 -10.97 -4.57 -14.10
N LEU A 244 -10.32 -3.66 -13.37
CA LEU A 244 -9.27 -4.03 -12.44
C LEU A 244 -9.94 -4.56 -11.18
N VAL A 245 -9.89 -5.87 -11.01
CA VAL A 245 -10.42 -6.56 -9.83
C VAL A 245 -9.23 -7.09 -9.05
N GLU A 246 -9.15 -6.70 -7.78
CA GLU A 246 -8.07 -7.15 -6.92
C GLU A 246 -8.22 -8.63 -6.56
N PRO A 247 -7.11 -9.38 -6.48
CA PRO A 247 -7.15 -10.75 -5.98
C PRO A 247 -7.72 -10.86 -4.57
N GLU A 248 -8.22 -12.06 -4.23
CA GLU A 248 -8.76 -12.33 -2.91
C GLU A 248 -7.74 -12.02 -1.79
N GLY A 249 -8.20 -11.23 -0.82
CA GLY A 249 -7.40 -10.80 0.33
C GLY A 249 -6.51 -9.57 0.10
N MET A 250 -6.52 -8.96 -1.09
CA MET A 250 -5.69 -7.79 -1.44
C MET A 250 -6.47 -6.49 -1.78
N PRO A 251 -7.63 -6.18 -1.19
CA PRO A 251 -8.22 -4.86 -1.41
C PRO A 251 -7.27 -3.77 -0.89
N TRP A 252 -7.16 -2.64 -1.58
CA TRP A 252 -6.34 -1.52 -1.14
C TRP A 252 -7.12 -0.58 -0.21
N ARG A 253 -6.41 0.03 0.75
CA ARG A 253 -6.99 0.87 1.81
C ARG A 253 -7.09 2.33 1.37
N LEU A 254 -8.23 2.96 1.61
CA LEU A 254 -8.47 4.38 1.38
C LEU A 254 -9.05 5.03 2.64
N ASP A 255 -8.29 5.94 3.25
CA ASP A 255 -8.60 6.54 4.55
C ASP A 255 -9.18 7.96 4.41
N PRO A 256 -9.95 8.46 5.39
CA PRO A 256 -10.36 9.86 5.38
C PRO A 256 -9.15 10.80 5.37
N GLY A 257 -9.15 11.79 4.48
CA GLY A 257 -8.07 12.78 4.38
C GLY A 257 -7.08 12.54 3.25
N ASN A 258 -6.93 11.31 2.75
CA ASN A 258 -6.09 11.06 1.57
C ASN A 258 -6.73 11.67 0.32
N ASP A 259 -5.91 11.87 -0.71
CA ASP A 259 -6.37 12.19 -2.05
C ASP A 259 -6.05 11.03 -3.00
N LEU A 260 -6.88 10.85 -4.03
CA LEU A 260 -6.51 10.03 -5.19
C LEU A 260 -5.98 10.94 -6.29
N ILE A 261 -4.91 10.53 -6.98
CA ILE A 261 -4.34 11.31 -8.09
C ILE A 261 -4.45 10.48 -9.37
N LEU A 262 -5.23 10.97 -10.32
CA LEU A 262 -5.30 10.41 -11.67
C LEU A 262 -4.19 11.03 -12.52
N ASN A 263 -3.09 10.31 -12.66
CA ASN A 263 -1.99 10.63 -13.57
C ASN A 263 -2.35 10.13 -14.98
N MET A 264 -2.45 11.03 -15.95
CA MET A 264 -2.82 10.71 -17.33
C MET A 264 -1.71 11.07 -18.30
N HIS A 265 -1.35 10.10 -19.16
CA HIS A 265 -0.48 10.31 -20.31
C HIS A 265 -1.34 10.46 -21.58
N LEU A 266 -1.29 11.63 -22.20
CA LEU A 266 -2.17 12.03 -23.30
C LEU A 266 -1.37 12.24 -24.60
N LYS A 267 -1.95 11.79 -25.71
CA LYS A 267 -1.37 11.88 -27.06
C LYS A 267 -2.23 12.76 -27.98
N PRO A 268 -1.68 13.81 -28.61
CA PRO A 268 -2.44 14.63 -29.56
C PRO A 268 -2.98 13.80 -30.74
N SER A 269 -4.25 14.01 -31.12
CA SER A 269 -4.93 13.23 -32.17
C SER A 269 -4.94 13.88 -33.56
N GLY A 270 -4.34 15.07 -33.70
CA GLY A 270 -4.50 15.91 -34.89
C GLY A 270 -5.72 16.85 -34.82
N LYS A 271 -6.52 16.80 -33.74
CA LYS A 271 -7.65 17.70 -33.46
C LYS A 271 -7.64 18.13 -32.01
N ALA A 272 -8.13 19.33 -31.71
CA ALA A 272 -8.25 19.78 -30.34
C ALA A 272 -9.35 18.97 -29.65
N GLU A 273 -9.04 18.41 -28.49
CA GLU A 273 -9.92 17.50 -27.75
C GLU A 273 -10.15 18.04 -26.34
N THR A 274 -11.31 17.71 -25.77
CA THR A 274 -11.63 18.05 -24.37
C THR A 274 -11.87 16.77 -23.60
N ILE A 275 -11.16 16.61 -22.50
CA ILE A 275 -11.10 15.38 -21.72
C ILE A 275 -11.82 15.59 -20.41
N SER A 276 -12.80 14.73 -20.14
CA SER A 276 -13.27 14.44 -18.78
C SER A 276 -12.80 13.04 -18.40
N ALA A 277 -12.79 12.72 -17.11
CA ALA A 277 -12.58 11.36 -16.64
C ALA A 277 -13.37 11.10 -15.35
N GLU A 278 -13.88 9.88 -15.23
CA GLU A 278 -14.53 9.36 -14.03
C GLU A 278 -13.79 8.12 -13.52
N ILE A 279 -13.75 7.94 -12.20
CA ILE A 279 -13.24 6.74 -11.54
C ILE A 279 -14.36 6.13 -10.72
N GLY A 280 -14.71 4.88 -11.02
CA GLY A 280 -15.64 4.08 -10.23
C GLY A 280 -14.87 3.19 -9.27
N LEU A 281 -15.15 3.29 -7.97
CA LEU A 281 -14.58 2.48 -6.92
C LEU A 281 -15.62 1.51 -6.35
N TYR A 282 -15.21 0.27 -6.11
CA TYR A 282 -16.06 -0.78 -5.57
C TYR A 282 -15.52 -1.24 -4.21
N PHE A 283 -16.35 -1.13 -3.18
CA PHE A 283 -15.95 -1.35 -1.80
C PHE A 283 -16.10 -2.82 -1.38
N THR A 284 -15.40 -3.15 -0.29
CA THR A 284 -15.60 -4.35 0.50
C THR A 284 -15.43 -4.02 1.98
N ASP A 285 -16.13 -4.76 2.84
CA ASP A 285 -16.00 -4.64 4.30
C ASP A 285 -14.82 -5.48 4.85
N GLN A 286 -14.14 -6.25 3.99
CA GLN A 286 -13.01 -7.08 4.37
C GLN A 286 -11.69 -6.29 4.25
N PRO A 287 -10.94 -6.08 5.35
CA PRO A 287 -9.61 -5.48 5.26
C PRO A 287 -8.63 -6.38 4.49
N PRO A 288 -7.51 -5.82 3.98
CA PRO A 288 -6.46 -6.63 3.38
C PRO A 288 -5.90 -7.65 4.37
N SER A 289 -5.85 -8.91 3.94
CA SER A 289 -5.12 -9.99 4.63
C SER A 289 -3.76 -10.29 3.99
N LYS A 290 -3.51 -9.69 2.82
CA LYS A 290 -2.27 -9.77 2.06
C LYS A 290 -1.90 -8.36 1.60
N GLN A 291 -0.67 -7.96 1.89
CA GLN A 291 -0.16 -6.62 1.60
C GLN A 291 1.00 -6.74 0.60
N PRO A 292 0.74 -6.50 -0.70
CA PRO A 292 1.80 -6.43 -1.69
C PRO A 292 2.61 -5.13 -1.57
N MET A 293 3.67 -5.02 -2.36
CA MET A 293 4.53 -3.86 -2.50
C MET A 293 5.01 -3.77 -3.95
N LEU A 294 5.17 -2.56 -4.48
CA LEU A 294 5.86 -2.31 -5.75
C LEU A 294 7.36 -2.15 -5.50
N LEU A 295 8.18 -2.85 -6.27
CA LEU A 295 9.64 -2.70 -6.29
C LEU A 295 10.09 -2.27 -7.68
N GLN A 296 11.01 -1.31 -7.75
CA GLN A 296 11.58 -0.83 -9.00
C GLN A 296 13.05 -1.19 -9.11
N LEU A 297 13.43 -1.89 -10.18
CA LEU A 297 14.80 -1.86 -10.67
C LEU A 297 14.90 -0.70 -11.67
N GLU A 298 15.94 0.11 -11.54
CA GLU A 298 16.21 1.22 -12.46
C GLU A 298 17.70 1.52 -12.55
N HIS A 299 18.15 2.17 -13.62
CA HIS A 299 19.52 2.69 -13.66
C HIS A 299 19.60 3.90 -14.61
N ASP A 300 18.74 4.87 -14.36
CA ASP A 300 18.59 6.03 -15.24
C ASP A 300 19.85 6.88 -15.29
N SER A 301 20.64 6.92 -14.22
CA SER A 301 21.92 7.61 -14.18
C SER A 301 22.96 7.06 -15.19
N ALA A 302 22.78 5.82 -15.67
CA ALA A 302 23.61 5.24 -16.73
C ALA A 302 23.16 5.61 -18.16
N LEU A 303 21.97 6.19 -18.34
CA LEU A 303 21.45 6.56 -19.64
C LEU A 303 22.14 7.81 -20.19
N ASP A 304 23.14 7.59 -21.03
CA ASP A 304 23.82 8.62 -21.81
C ASP A 304 24.18 8.08 -23.22
N ILE A 305 23.13 7.87 -24.03
CA ILE A 305 23.16 7.09 -25.27
C ILE A 305 23.71 7.95 -26.42
N PRO A 306 24.88 7.64 -26.99
CA PRO A 306 25.44 8.40 -28.11
C PRO A 306 24.59 8.26 -29.38
N ALA A 307 24.55 9.32 -30.18
CA ALA A 307 23.96 9.29 -31.52
C ALA A 307 24.58 8.16 -32.36
N GLY A 308 23.74 7.35 -33.03
CA GLY A 308 24.17 6.25 -33.88
C GLY A 308 24.42 4.92 -33.16
N ARG A 309 24.34 4.87 -31.82
CA ARG A 309 24.63 3.64 -31.05
C ARG A 309 23.43 2.69 -31.07
N SER A 310 23.56 1.51 -31.66
CA SER A 310 22.44 0.56 -31.85
C SER A 310 22.27 -0.54 -30.79
N ASN A 311 23.15 -0.57 -29.79
CA ASN A 311 23.20 -1.61 -28.75
C ASN A 311 23.77 -1.05 -27.44
N PHE A 312 23.19 0.07 -26.97
CA PHE A 312 23.52 0.60 -25.65
C PHE A 312 22.82 -0.24 -24.59
N VAL A 313 23.54 -0.68 -23.56
CA VAL A 313 23.03 -1.62 -22.56
C VAL A 313 22.89 -0.89 -21.22
N VAL A 314 21.79 -1.15 -20.53
CA VAL A 314 21.56 -0.73 -19.15
C VAL A 314 21.13 -1.95 -18.34
N ASP A 315 21.80 -2.18 -17.22
CA ASP A 315 21.56 -3.30 -16.31
C ASP A 315 21.31 -2.79 -14.89
N ASP A 316 20.48 -3.50 -14.13
CA ASP A 316 20.32 -3.36 -12.68
C ASP A 316 20.08 -4.74 -12.06
N GLU A 317 20.37 -4.88 -10.76
CA GLU A 317 20.10 -6.10 -10.02
C GLU A 317 19.62 -5.82 -8.59
N LEU A 318 18.65 -6.61 -8.10
CA LEU A 318 18.12 -6.50 -6.75
C LEU A 318 18.12 -7.86 -6.07
N LYS A 319 18.83 -7.96 -4.94
CA LYS A 319 18.84 -9.16 -4.11
C LYS A 319 17.71 -9.15 -3.09
N LEU A 320 16.88 -10.17 -3.10
CA LEU A 320 15.72 -10.27 -2.22
C LEU A 320 16.11 -10.68 -0.78
N PRO A 321 15.72 -9.91 0.25
CA PRO A 321 16.02 -10.20 1.66
C PRO A 321 15.08 -11.23 2.29
N ILE A 322 13.95 -11.51 1.64
CA ILE A 322 12.87 -12.40 2.09
C ILE A 322 12.28 -13.18 0.89
N ASP A 323 11.47 -14.20 1.20
CA ASP A 323 10.68 -14.90 0.18
C ASP A 323 9.56 -13.98 -0.33
N VAL A 324 9.35 -13.95 -1.64
CA VAL A 324 8.25 -13.19 -2.25
C VAL A 324 7.56 -13.99 -3.34
N GLU A 325 6.28 -13.73 -3.55
CA GLU A 325 5.57 -14.10 -4.78
C GLU A 325 5.48 -12.87 -5.69
N VAL A 326 5.94 -12.99 -6.94
CA VAL A 326 5.76 -11.93 -7.95
C VAL A 326 4.37 -12.05 -8.57
N LEU A 327 3.56 -11.01 -8.44
CA LEU A 327 2.16 -10.93 -8.88
C LEU A 327 2.03 -10.31 -10.28
N GLY A 328 2.86 -9.31 -10.58
CA GLY A 328 2.87 -8.63 -11.87
C GLY A 328 4.20 -7.95 -12.14
N ILE A 329 4.42 -7.58 -13.40
CA ILE A 329 5.65 -6.95 -13.88
C ILE A 329 5.34 -5.89 -14.92
N TYR A 330 6.02 -4.75 -14.84
CA TYR A 330 5.84 -3.60 -15.73
C TYR A 330 7.21 -3.07 -16.18
N PRO A 331 7.71 -3.53 -17.35
CA PRO A 331 8.88 -2.93 -17.98
C PRO A 331 8.51 -1.62 -18.67
N HIS A 332 9.37 -0.60 -18.55
CA HIS A 332 9.17 0.71 -19.15
C HIS A 332 10.48 1.29 -19.69
N ALA A 333 10.43 1.69 -20.97
CA ALA A 333 11.46 2.41 -21.70
C ALA A 333 10.76 3.28 -22.78
N HIS A 334 11.46 4.23 -23.36
CA HIS A 334 10.93 5.09 -24.42
C HIS A 334 11.31 4.59 -25.82
N TYR A 335 11.37 5.50 -26.80
CA TYR A 335 11.41 5.19 -28.23
C TYR A 335 12.69 4.47 -28.70
N LEU A 336 13.79 4.60 -27.98
CA LEU A 336 15.04 3.91 -28.31
C LEU A 336 15.13 2.53 -27.68
N GLY A 337 14.28 2.20 -26.70
CA GLY A 337 14.18 0.86 -26.15
C GLY A 337 13.98 -0.17 -27.27
N LYS A 338 14.74 -1.28 -27.22
CA LYS A 338 14.72 -2.32 -28.25
C LYS A 338 14.50 -3.71 -27.68
N VAL A 339 15.30 -4.10 -26.69
CA VAL A 339 15.16 -5.39 -26.00
C VAL A 339 15.04 -5.12 -24.51
N LEU A 340 13.99 -5.65 -23.88
CA LEU A 340 13.79 -5.55 -22.43
C LEU A 340 13.67 -6.96 -21.86
N GLU A 341 14.61 -7.34 -20.99
CA GLU A 341 14.68 -8.66 -20.38
C GLU A 341 14.75 -8.55 -18.86
N ALA A 342 14.07 -9.49 -18.17
CA ALA A 342 14.28 -9.70 -16.75
C ALA A 342 14.21 -11.17 -16.36
N TRP A 343 15.07 -11.58 -15.43
CA TRP A 343 15.08 -12.92 -14.85
C TRP A 343 15.52 -12.89 -13.39
N ALA A 344 15.18 -13.92 -12.64
CA ALA A 344 15.73 -14.17 -11.32
C ALA A 344 16.81 -15.28 -11.38
N ALA A 345 17.97 -15.03 -10.78
CA ALA A 345 18.91 -16.08 -10.40
C ALA A 345 18.52 -16.58 -9.00
N LEU A 346 18.06 -17.82 -8.92
CA LEU A 346 17.67 -18.44 -7.65
C LEU A 346 18.90 -18.78 -6.79
N PRO A 347 18.76 -19.04 -5.47
CA PRO A 347 19.87 -19.38 -4.59
C PRO A 347 20.65 -20.64 -5.00
N ASP A 348 20.05 -21.53 -5.78
CA ASP A 348 20.67 -22.72 -6.38
C ASP A 348 21.31 -22.45 -7.77
N ALA A 349 21.41 -21.17 -8.15
CA ALA A 349 21.87 -20.65 -9.44
C ALA A 349 20.97 -20.99 -10.65
N GLN A 350 19.76 -21.52 -10.44
CA GLN A 350 18.81 -21.68 -11.53
C GLN A 350 18.33 -20.32 -12.05
N LYS A 351 18.37 -20.11 -13.38
CA LYS A 351 17.75 -18.95 -14.03
C LYS A 351 16.26 -19.18 -14.21
N LYS A 352 15.45 -18.24 -13.74
CA LYS A 352 14.00 -18.22 -13.87
C LYS A 352 13.56 -16.95 -14.60
N TRP A 353 13.01 -17.09 -15.80
CA TRP A 353 12.55 -15.94 -16.59
C TRP A 353 11.36 -15.25 -15.91
N LEU A 354 11.40 -13.91 -15.91
CA LEU A 354 10.30 -13.06 -15.46
C LEU A 354 9.58 -12.44 -16.67
N ILE A 355 10.35 -11.87 -17.61
CA ILE A 355 9.83 -11.33 -18.86
C ILE A 355 10.93 -11.26 -19.93
N ARG A 356 10.52 -11.36 -21.20
CA ARG A 356 11.36 -11.06 -22.36
C ARG A 356 10.55 -10.35 -23.42
N ILE A 357 10.98 -9.16 -23.83
CA ILE A 357 10.41 -8.40 -24.94
C ILE A 357 11.55 -8.14 -25.94
N PRO A 358 11.60 -8.88 -27.06
CA PRO A 358 12.68 -8.77 -28.04
C PRO A 358 12.56 -7.59 -29.01
N ASP A 359 11.39 -6.96 -29.06
CA ASP A 359 11.06 -5.83 -29.93
C ASP A 359 10.11 -4.90 -29.16
N TRP A 360 10.68 -3.90 -28.49
CA TRP A 360 9.94 -2.97 -27.64
C TRP A 360 9.18 -1.94 -28.47
N ASP A 361 7.94 -1.67 -28.06
CA ASP A 361 7.10 -0.61 -28.59
C ASP A 361 6.38 0.08 -27.42
N ILE A 362 6.76 1.33 -27.14
CA ILE A 362 6.17 2.14 -26.07
C ILE A 362 4.64 2.25 -26.22
N ASP A 363 4.10 2.25 -27.45
CA ASP A 363 2.66 2.34 -27.69
C ASP A 363 1.89 1.12 -27.18
N ARG A 364 2.60 0.03 -26.89
CA ARG A 364 2.03 -1.23 -26.40
C ARG A 364 2.43 -1.56 -24.97
N GLN A 365 3.03 -0.62 -24.24
CA GLN A 365 3.40 -0.81 -22.85
C GLN A 365 2.19 -1.22 -21.98
N SER A 366 2.42 -2.11 -21.02
CA SER A 366 1.36 -2.63 -20.16
C SER A 366 1.92 -3.31 -18.92
N VAL A 367 1.09 -3.38 -17.88
CA VAL A 367 1.35 -4.23 -16.71
C VAL A 367 0.98 -5.67 -17.05
N TYR A 368 1.95 -6.57 -16.97
CA TYR A 368 1.75 -8.00 -17.23
C TYR A 368 1.53 -8.75 -15.92
N ARG A 369 0.31 -9.25 -15.70
CA ARG A 369 -0.07 -9.99 -14.49
C ARG A 369 0.16 -11.49 -14.67
N TYR A 370 0.82 -12.13 -13.72
CA TYR A 370 1.06 -13.57 -13.79
C TYR A 370 -0.25 -14.34 -13.57
N ARG A 371 -0.46 -15.40 -14.35
CA ARG A 371 -1.61 -16.31 -14.19
C ARG A 371 -1.57 -17.01 -12.84
N LYS A 372 -0.36 -17.32 -12.37
CA LYS A 372 -0.06 -17.83 -11.04
C LYS A 372 1.11 -17.04 -10.48
N PRO A 373 1.02 -16.55 -9.24
CA PRO A 373 2.14 -15.86 -8.59
C PRO A 373 3.44 -16.66 -8.67
N LEU A 374 4.54 -15.96 -8.95
CA LEU A 374 5.84 -16.58 -9.14
C LEU A 374 6.67 -16.52 -7.84
N LEU A 375 6.80 -17.65 -7.14
CA LEU A 375 7.65 -17.70 -5.94
C LEU A 375 9.12 -17.47 -6.29
N LEU A 376 9.74 -16.51 -5.60
CA LEU A 376 11.18 -16.25 -5.54
C LEU A 376 11.63 -16.37 -4.08
N PRO A 377 12.47 -17.37 -3.73
CA PRO A 377 12.98 -17.53 -2.38
C PRO A 377 13.96 -16.41 -2.02
N LYS A 378 14.10 -16.15 -0.72
CA LYS A 378 15.12 -15.28 -0.13
C LYS A 378 16.50 -15.57 -0.72
N GLY A 379 17.22 -14.50 -1.04
CA GLY A 379 18.54 -14.56 -1.64
C GLY A 379 18.53 -14.70 -3.16
N SER A 380 17.36 -14.84 -3.80
CA SER A 380 17.25 -14.69 -5.26
C SER A 380 17.71 -13.29 -5.66
N ILE A 381 18.36 -13.19 -6.82
CA ILE A 381 18.78 -11.93 -7.42
C ILE A 381 17.94 -11.70 -8.66
N ILE A 382 17.16 -10.62 -8.67
CA ILE A 382 16.42 -10.18 -9.85
C ILE A 382 17.39 -9.38 -10.72
N HIS A 383 17.42 -9.65 -12.01
CA HIS A 383 18.21 -8.94 -13.00
C HIS A 383 17.30 -8.24 -14.00
N MET A 384 17.62 -6.99 -14.30
CA MET A 384 17.08 -6.20 -15.41
C MET A 384 18.18 -6.03 -16.46
N HIS A 385 17.86 -6.26 -17.75
CA HIS A 385 18.78 -6.09 -18.87
C HIS A 385 18.09 -5.45 -20.07
N TYR A 386 18.34 -4.16 -20.30
CA TYR A 386 17.72 -3.39 -21.37
C TYR A 386 18.75 -3.00 -22.45
N ILE A 387 18.32 -3.05 -23.71
CA ILE A 387 19.12 -2.64 -24.87
C ILE A 387 18.39 -1.52 -25.60
N TYR A 388 19.12 -0.44 -25.91
CA TYR A 388 18.64 0.71 -26.67
C TYR A 388 19.32 0.85 -28.03
N ASP A 389 18.58 1.34 -29.02
CA ASP A 389 19.00 1.54 -30.39
C ASP A 389 18.77 2.99 -30.85
N ASN A 390 19.80 3.82 -30.70
CA ASN A 390 19.86 5.20 -31.18
C ASN A 390 20.49 5.30 -32.59
N SER A 391 20.37 4.26 -33.42
CA SER A 391 20.82 4.34 -34.81
C SER A 391 19.78 4.97 -35.74
N ALA A 392 20.20 5.32 -36.95
CA ALA A 392 19.31 5.81 -37.99
C ALA A 392 18.41 4.72 -38.60
N ASP A 393 18.72 3.43 -38.32
CA ASP A 393 17.94 2.29 -38.78
C ASP A 393 16.77 1.96 -37.82
N ASN A 394 16.78 2.50 -36.59
CA ASN A 394 15.65 2.37 -35.68
C ASN A 394 14.49 3.25 -36.18
N MET A 395 13.43 2.62 -36.68
CA MET A 395 12.23 3.30 -37.16
C MET A 395 11.47 4.06 -36.06
N HIS A 396 11.68 3.71 -34.79
CA HIS A 396 11.07 4.39 -33.66
C HIS A 396 11.88 5.60 -33.20
N ASN A 397 13.11 5.82 -33.70
CA ASN A 397 13.93 6.95 -33.29
C ASN A 397 13.22 8.28 -33.63
N PRO A 398 12.89 9.12 -32.62
CA PRO A 398 12.19 10.38 -32.86
C PRO A 398 13.07 11.43 -33.55
N HIS A 399 14.37 11.17 -33.69
CA HIS A 399 15.34 12.09 -34.26
C HIS A 399 15.93 11.56 -35.56
N ASN A 400 15.85 12.38 -36.61
CA ASN A 400 16.51 12.11 -37.88
C ASN A 400 17.23 13.39 -38.39
N PRO A 401 18.58 13.46 -38.31
CA PRO A 401 19.50 12.40 -37.88
C PRO A 401 19.45 12.13 -36.36
N PRO A 402 19.93 10.96 -35.88
CA PRO A 402 20.02 10.65 -34.46
C PRO A 402 20.83 11.68 -33.66
N VAL A 403 20.41 11.95 -32.43
CA VAL A 403 21.08 12.85 -31.47
C VAL A 403 21.45 12.09 -30.20
N ARG A 404 22.30 12.67 -29.35
CA ARG A 404 22.60 12.08 -28.03
C ARG A 404 21.37 12.18 -27.13
N VAL A 405 20.97 11.08 -26.49
CA VAL A 405 19.78 10.99 -25.63
C VAL A 405 20.20 10.60 -24.21
N LYS A 406 19.55 11.16 -23.20
CA LYS A 406 19.80 10.91 -21.77
C LYS A 406 18.52 10.52 -21.05
N ALA A 407 18.63 10.15 -19.78
CA ALA A 407 17.46 9.96 -18.93
C ALA A 407 16.54 11.20 -18.89
N GLY A 408 15.22 11.00 -18.85
CA GLY A 408 14.25 12.07 -18.64
C GLY A 408 12.79 11.70 -18.90
N ASN A 409 11.90 12.60 -18.48
CA ASN A 409 10.44 12.40 -18.46
C ASN A 409 9.74 12.59 -19.81
N ARG A 410 10.45 13.05 -20.84
CA ARG A 410 9.87 13.19 -22.19
C ARG A 410 10.08 11.88 -22.92
N SER A 411 9.14 11.49 -23.77
CA SER A 411 9.29 10.28 -24.59
C SER A 411 10.47 10.33 -25.56
N GLU A 412 11.04 11.52 -25.83
CA GLU A 412 12.28 11.70 -26.60
C GLU A 412 13.57 11.63 -25.75
N ASP A 413 13.44 11.70 -24.42
CA ASP A 413 14.44 11.25 -23.47
C ASP A 413 14.26 9.73 -23.23
N GLU A 414 15.06 9.10 -22.36
CA GLU A 414 14.94 7.67 -22.06
C GLU A 414 14.71 7.33 -20.59
N MET A 415 14.26 6.11 -20.34
CA MET A 415 14.10 5.52 -18.99
C MET A 415 14.45 4.03 -19.03
N ALA A 416 14.96 3.51 -17.91
CA ALA A 416 15.30 2.11 -17.74
C ALA A 416 14.61 1.55 -16.50
N HIS A 417 13.28 1.42 -16.53
CA HIS A 417 12.52 1.01 -15.34
C HIS A 417 11.93 -0.39 -15.49
N LEU A 418 12.04 -1.19 -14.43
CA LEU A 418 11.36 -2.47 -14.29
C LEU A 418 10.64 -2.52 -12.94
N TRP A 419 9.33 -2.38 -12.97
CA TRP A 419 8.49 -2.48 -11.78
C TRP A 419 7.99 -3.90 -11.57
N LEU A 420 7.95 -4.33 -10.31
CA LEU A 420 7.46 -5.64 -9.87
C LEU A 420 6.46 -5.44 -8.74
N GLN A 421 5.27 -6.01 -8.87
CA GLN A 421 4.35 -6.13 -7.72
C GLN A 421 4.65 -7.44 -7.02
N VAL A 422 5.13 -7.38 -5.78
CA VAL A 422 5.55 -8.54 -5.00
C VAL A 422 4.72 -8.67 -3.73
N LEU A 423 4.50 -9.91 -3.29
CA LEU A 423 3.87 -10.23 -2.01
C LEU A 423 4.90 -10.92 -1.11
N PRO A 424 5.27 -10.34 0.04
CA PRO A 424 6.03 -11.05 1.07
C PRO A 424 5.31 -12.33 1.50
N VAL A 425 6.03 -13.45 1.52
CA VAL A 425 5.51 -14.74 1.98
C VAL A 425 6.48 -15.40 2.96
N ASN A 426 6.01 -16.40 3.71
CA ASN A 426 6.81 -17.10 4.74
C ASN A 426 7.44 -16.16 5.78
N THR A 427 6.74 -15.09 6.13
CA THR A 427 7.18 -14.06 7.08
C THR A 427 6.83 -14.44 8.53
N ALA A 428 7.52 -13.84 9.49
CA ALA A 428 7.17 -13.98 10.90
C ALA A 428 5.79 -13.37 11.14
N LYS A 429 4.94 -14.06 11.93
CA LYS A 429 3.58 -13.58 12.25
C LYS A 429 3.60 -12.47 13.31
N ASP A 430 4.59 -12.51 14.19
CA ASP A 430 4.75 -11.57 15.30
C ASP A 430 6.05 -10.78 15.04
N GLY A 431 5.93 -9.61 14.43
CA GLY A 431 7.07 -8.77 14.04
C GLY A 431 6.64 -7.54 13.24
N PRO A 432 7.57 -6.61 12.94
CA PRO A 432 7.29 -5.46 12.07
C PRO A 432 6.90 -5.93 10.67
N ASP A 433 6.21 -5.06 9.91
CA ASP A 433 5.80 -5.34 8.54
C ASP A 433 7.01 -5.80 7.70
N ALA A 434 6.93 -7.00 7.14
CA ALA A 434 8.03 -7.58 6.37
C ALA A 434 8.37 -6.78 5.10
N ARG A 435 7.47 -5.93 4.61
CA ARG A 435 7.73 -5.00 3.50
C ARG A 435 8.83 -3.99 3.84
N LEU A 436 9.06 -3.66 5.12
CA LEU A 436 10.20 -2.81 5.53
C LEU A 436 11.55 -3.41 5.12
N LEU A 437 11.69 -4.74 5.15
CA LEU A 437 12.92 -5.40 4.69
C LEU A 437 13.11 -5.23 3.17
N LEU A 438 12.02 -5.23 2.40
CA LEU A 438 12.07 -4.99 0.96
C LEU A 438 12.41 -3.52 0.66
N GLU A 439 11.80 -2.58 1.38
CA GLU A 439 12.10 -1.15 1.30
C GLU A 439 13.59 -0.90 1.57
N ASP A 440 14.14 -1.46 2.65
CA ASP A 440 15.57 -1.32 2.97
C ASP A 440 16.46 -1.80 1.81
N ALA A 441 16.20 -3.01 1.28
CA ALA A 441 16.99 -3.58 0.20
C ALA A 441 16.85 -2.78 -1.11
N TRP A 442 15.66 -2.27 -1.39
CA TRP A 442 15.38 -1.45 -2.57
C TRP A 442 16.07 -0.09 -2.49
N MET A 443 15.95 0.62 -1.37
CA MET A 443 16.60 1.91 -1.15
C MET A 443 18.12 1.76 -1.13
N GLN A 444 18.66 0.72 -0.49
CA GLN A 444 20.10 0.42 -0.55
C GLN A 444 20.58 0.14 -1.97
N ASN A 445 19.79 -0.57 -2.79
CA ASN A 445 20.13 -0.76 -4.20
C ASN A 445 20.18 0.58 -4.95
N LYS A 446 19.20 1.45 -4.72
CA LYS A 446 19.17 2.80 -5.29
C LYS A 446 20.41 3.62 -4.88
N LEU A 447 20.75 3.62 -3.60
CA LEU A 447 21.92 4.32 -3.05
C LEU A 447 23.26 3.76 -3.53
N SER A 448 23.31 2.48 -3.94
CA SER A 448 24.52 1.91 -4.54
C SER A 448 24.83 2.51 -5.92
N LYS A 449 23.81 2.99 -6.63
CA LYS A 449 23.89 3.64 -7.94
C LYS A 449 24.05 5.16 -7.79
N ASP A 450 23.29 5.77 -6.88
CA ASP A 450 23.41 7.18 -6.52
C ASP A 450 23.42 7.37 -4.99
N PRO A 451 24.59 7.52 -4.36
CA PRO A 451 24.71 7.72 -2.92
C PRO A 451 24.08 9.00 -2.37
N HIS A 452 23.68 9.94 -3.24
CA HIS A 452 23.09 11.22 -2.86
C HIS A 452 21.60 11.32 -3.21
N ASP A 453 20.95 10.20 -3.59
CA ASP A 453 19.52 10.18 -3.87
C ASP A 453 18.70 10.50 -2.61
N VAL A 454 18.11 11.69 -2.59
CA VAL A 454 17.43 12.26 -1.42
C VAL A 454 16.22 11.42 -1.01
N ILE A 455 15.45 10.94 -1.99
CA ILE A 455 14.27 10.11 -1.75
C ILE A 455 14.70 8.79 -1.13
N ALA A 456 15.75 8.16 -1.66
CA ALA A 456 16.25 6.89 -1.14
C ALA A 456 16.85 7.03 0.26
N LEU A 457 17.60 8.11 0.52
CA LEU A 457 18.13 8.39 1.85
C LEU A 457 17.01 8.61 2.87
N TYR A 458 15.98 9.38 2.50
CA TYR A 458 14.84 9.66 3.37
C TYR A 458 14.06 8.37 3.68
N ASN A 459 13.65 7.63 2.65
CA ASN A 459 12.88 6.40 2.81
C ASN A 459 13.64 5.33 3.59
N LEU A 460 14.95 5.18 3.33
CA LEU A 460 15.80 4.26 4.12
C LEU A 460 15.87 4.70 5.58
N ALA A 461 16.09 5.99 5.84
CA ALA A 461 16.15 6.51 7.21
C ALA A 461 14.83 6.30 7.97
N SER A 462 13.70 6.62 7.34
CA SER A 462 12.36 6.42 7.88
C SER A 462 12.03 4.95 8.12
N SER A 463 12.38 4.05 7.18
CA SER A 463 12.24 2.60 7.36
C SER A 463 13.07 2.08 8.53
N LEU A 464 14.32 2.51 8.66
CA LEU A 464 15.20 2.15 9.78
C LEU A 464 14.66 2.65 11.12
N ALA A 465 14.13 3.89 11.16
CA ALA A 465 13.50 4.47 12.34
C ALA A 465 12.25 3.69 12.76
N GLY A 466 11.39 3.31 11.80
CA GLY A 466 10.21 2.46 12.04
C GLY A 466 10.56 1.05 12.54
N GLN A 467 11.79 0.58 12.27
CA GLN A 467 12.35 -0.66 12.82
C GLN A 467 13.10 -0.47 14.15
N HIS A 468 13.03 0.72 14.76
CA HIS A 468 13.77 1.11 15.97
C HIS A 468 15.30 1.06 15.83
N LYS A 469 15.83 1.06 14.61
CA LYS A 469 17.28 1.10 14.32
C LYS A 469 17.77 2.54 14.27
N TYR A 470 17.59 3.28 15.36
CA TYR A 470 17.80 4.72 15.40
C TYR A 470 19.21 5.16 15.03
N THR A 471 20.24 4.38 15.40
CA THR A 471 21.63 4.70 15.02
C THR A 471 21.84 4.72 13.50
N ASP A 472 21.28 3.74 12.79
CA ASP A 472 21.39 3.67 11.33
C ASP A 472 20.51 4.74 10.66
N ALA A 473 19.31 4.99 11.21
CA ALA A 473 18.42 6.06 10.74
C ALA A 473 19.06 7.45 10.86
N ILE A 474 19.68 7.75 12.01
CA ILE A 474 20.44 8.99 12.25
C ILE A 474 21.52 9.16 11.18
N ALA A 475 22.30 8.11 10.88
CA ALA A 475 23.37 8.17 9.89
C ALA A 475 22.84 8.43 8.47
N ALA A 476 21.69 7.87 8.11
CA ALA A 476 21.04 8.11 6.81
C ALA A 476 20.45 9.53 6.70
N PHE A 477 19.75 10.02 7.73
CA PHE A 477 19.27 11.41 7.76
C PHE A 477 20.41 12.42 7.71
N GLN A 478 21.53 12.16 8.40
CA GLN A 478 22.71 13.02 8.33
C GLN A 478 23.34 13.06 6.94
N GLN A 479 23.33 11.94 6.20
CA GLN A 479 23.77 11.91 4.80
C GLN A 479 22.85 12.74 3.92
N LEU A 480 21.53 12.66 4.12
CA LEU A 480 20.57 13.49 3.41
C LEU A 480 20.82 14.98 3.67
N LEU A 481 20.97 15.36 4.94
CA LEU A 481 21.23 16.75 5.35
C LEU A 481 22.60 17.27 4.90
N ALA A 482 23.55 16.39 4.57
CA ALA A 482 24.80 16.82 3.94
C ALA A 482 24.58 17.34 2.51
N VAL A 483 23.53 16.88 1.83
CA VAL A 483 23.13 17.31 0.48
C VAL A 483 22.10 18.44 0.56
N HIS A 484 21.12 18.33 1.46
CA HIS A 484 20.05 19.30 1.69
C HIS A 484 19.98 19.70 3.17
N PRO A 485 20.81 20.66 3.64
CA PRO A 485 20.96 20.99 5.07
C PRO A 485 19.71 21.49 5.78
N GLU A 486 18.74 21.99 5.02
CA GLU A 486 17.49 22.55 5.51
C GLU A 486 16.29 21.71 5.04
N ASP A 487 16.45 20.41 4.72
CA ASP A 487 15.27 19.57 4.45
C ASP A 487 14.48 19.36 5.75
N GLU A 488 13.27 19.93 5.80
CA GLU A 488 12.38 19.91 6.98
C GLU A 488 12.09 18.48 7.45
N ARG A 489 11.75 17.59 6.53
CA ARG A 489 11.34 16.22 6.85
C ARG A 489 12.50 15.44 7.43
N ALA A 490 13.70 15.63 6.87
CA ALA A 490 14.91 15.00 7.35
C ALA A 490 15.36 15.54 8.71
N LEU A 491 15.26 16.85 8.95
CA LEU A 491 15.52 17.42 10.28
C LEU A 491 14.50 16.91 11.31
N ASN A 492 13.22 16.86 10.96
CA ASN A 492 12.16 16.34 11.81
C ASN A 492 12.38 14.84 12.13
N GLY A 493 12.63 14.01 11.12
CA GLY A 493 12.93 12.59 11.27
C GLY A 493 14.21 12.31 12.06
N LEU A 494 15.24 13.14 11.88
CA LEU A 494 16.49 13.07 12.64
C LEU A 494 16.26 13.43 14.12
N GLY A 495 15.53 14.50 14.40
CA GLY A 495 15.16 14.90 15.76
C GLY A 495 14.37 13.81 16.48
N ALA A 496 13.37 13.23 15.80
CA ALA A 496 12.58 12.11 16.33
C ALA A 496 13.46 10.87 16.59
N SER A 497 14.41 10.59 15.71
CA SER A 497 15.36 9.47 15.90
C SER A 497 16.28 9.69 17.10
N PHE A 498 16.74 10.93 17.34
CA PHE A 498 17.51 11.28 18.53
C PHE A 498 16.71 11.10 19.82
N ASP A 499 15.47 11.61 19.88
CA ASP A 499 14.61 11.47 21.07
C ASP A 499 14.37 9.99 21.40
N ASN A 500 13.98 9.19 20.40
CA ASN A 500 13.73 7.77 20.59
C ASN A 500 15.00 6.96 20.93
N SER A 501 16.19 7.46 20.57
CA SER A 501 17.47 6.89 21.00
C SER A 501 17.90 7.32 22.41
N GLY A 502 17.18 8.26 23.03
CA GLY A 502 17.44 8.81 24.36
C GLY A 502 18.32 10.06 24.40
N ASP A 503 18.74 10.61 23.25
CA ASP A 503 19.53 11.85 23.15
C ASP A 503 18.61 13.05 22.92
N TRP A 504 17.80 13.36 23.94
CA TRP A 504 16.78 14.42 23.84
C TRP A 504 17.39 15.81 23.65
N GLN A 505 18.62 16.06 24.12
CA GLN A 505 19.27 17.36 23.90
C GLN A 505 19.62 17.56 22.42
N GLN A 506 20.12 16.51 21.77
CA GLN A 506 20.38 16.58 20.34
C GLN A 506 19.06 16.62 19.54
N ALA A 507 18.02 15.93 19.99
CA ALA A 507 16.67 16.03 19.43
C ALA A 507 16.13 17.47 19.49
N GLN A 508 16.17 18.11 20.66
CA GLN A 508 15.72 19.49 20.85
C GLN A 508 16.47 20.46 19.95
N LYS A 509 17.80 20.30 19.87
CA LYS A 509 18.63 21.11 18.97
C LYS A 509 18.21 20.94 17.51
N THR A 510 18.05 19.70 17.05
CA THR A 510 17.69 19.41 15.66
C THR A 510 16.26 19.86 15.31
N PHE A 511 15.30 19.69 16.20
CA PHE A 511 13.95 20.25 16.00
C PHE A 511 13.97 21.78 15.97
N THR A 512 14.77 22.42 16.83
CA THR A 512 14.95 23.89 16.81
C THR A 512 15.54 24.36 15.48
N GLU A 513 16.52 23.62 14.93
CA GLU A 513 17.07 23.88 13.59
C GLU A 513 15.99 23.77 12.52
N SER A 514 15.15 22.73 12.57
CA SER A 514 14.01 22.56 11.65
C SER A 514 13.02 23.73 11.72
N VAL A 515 12.56 24.07 12.93
CA VAL A 515 11.60 25.16 13.17
C VAL A 515 12.17 26.54 12.80
N THR A 516 13.48 26.72 12.92
CA THR A 516 14.14 27.97 12.51
C THR A 516 14.21 28.09 10.99
N ALA A 517 14.48 26.99 10.29
CA ALA A 517 14.52 26.94 8.83
C ALA A 517 13.11 27.02 8.21
N HIS A 518 12.11 26.38 8.84
CA HIS A 518 10.73 26.29 8.39
C HIS A 518 9.76 26.72 9.49
N PRO A 519 9.61 28.04 9.74
CA PRO A 519 8.75 28.55 10.80
C PRO A 519 7.27 28.18 10.64
N GLU A 520 6.83 27.81 9.45
CA GLU A 520 5.47 27.38 9.14
C GLU A 520 5.23 25.87 9.35
N SER A 521 6.29 25.07 9.57
CA SER A 521 6.14 23.62 9.77
C SER A 521 5.43 23.31 11.08
N CYS A 522 4.19 22.83 10.98
CA CYS A 522 3.42 22.42 12.13
C CYS A 522 3.96 21.12 12.74
N ASP A 523 4.43 20.15 11.94
CA ASP A 523 4.95 18.87 12.43
C ASP A 523 6.23 19.03 13.25
N SER A 524 7.19 19.80 12.73
CA SER A 524 8.45 20.08 13.44
C SER A 524 8.20 20.85 14.74
N ARG A 525 7.25 21.80 14.74
CA ARG A 525 6.86 22.54 15.95
C ARG A 525 6.17 21.66 16.98
N PHE A 526 5.25 20.81 16.54
CA PHE A 526 4.54 19.87 17.39
C PHE A 526 5.52 18.94 18.11
N ASN A 527 6.49 18.39 17.37
CA ASN A 527 7.51 17.51 17.92
C ASN A 527 8.45 18.21 18.91
N LEU A 528 8.86 19.44 18.61
CA LEU A 528 9.62 20.26 19.57
C LEU A 528 8.82 20.52 20.85
N ALA A 529 7.58 20.99 20.72
CA ALA A 529 6.72 21.30 21.85
C ALA A 529 6.43 20.07 22.73
N SER A 530 6.18 18.92 22.10
CA SER A 530 5.95 17.65 22.79
C SER A 530 7.21 17.16 23.52
N LEU A 531 8.39 17.35 22.91
CA LEU A 531 9.66 17.04 23.55
C LEU A 531 9.90 17.94 24.78
N ASP A 532 9.63 19.24 24.64
CA ASP A 532 9.76 20.21 25.74
C ASP A 532 8.83 19.83 26.91
N LEU A 533 7.59 19.42 26.65
CA LEU A 533 6.68 18.91 27.70
C LEU A 533 7.20 17.66 28.38
N LYS A 534 7.66 16.67 27.60
CA LYS A 534 8.21 15.40 28.11
C LYS A 534 9.42 15.61 29.03
N HIS A 535 10.13 16.73 28.89
CA HIS A 535 11.32 17.07 29.66
C HIS A 535 11.12 18.26 30.62
N ASP A 536 9.89 18.44 31.11
CA ASP A 536 9.54 19.43 32.15
C ASP A 536 9.83 20.89 31.77
N GLN A 537 9.67 21.23 30.49
CA GLN A 537 9.82 22.61 29.95
C GLN A 537 8.48 23.16 29.42
N PRO A 538 7.44 23.29 30.27
CA PRO A 538 6.10 23.62 29.80
C PRO A 538 5.94 25.06 29.29
N ALA A 539 6.80 25.99 29.72
CA ALA A 539 6.79 27.35 29.19
C ALA A 539 7.28 27.42 27.74
N ASP A 540 8.31 26.65 27.39
CA ASP A 540 8.83 26.56 26.03
C ASP A 540 7.82 25.84 25.13
N ALA A 541 7.23 24.75 25.62
CA ALA A 541 6.15 24.04 24.92
C ALA A 541 4.94 24.93 24.63
N GLU A 542 4.46 25.71 25.62
CA GLU A 542 3.37 26.67 25.42
C GLU A 542 3.70 27.66 24.30
N GLN A 543 4.93 28.18 24.27
CA GLN A 543 5.36 29.09 23.22
C GLN A 543 5.31 28.41 21.83
N GLN A 544 5.79 27.16 21.72
CA GLN A 544 5.80 26.43 20.45
C GLN A 544 4.40 26.09 19.96
N PHE A 545 3.50 25.60 20.83
CA PHE A 545 2.12 25.31 20.46
C PHE A 545 1.35 26.56 20.05
N ARG A 546 1.52 27.69 20.76
CA ARG A 546 0.91 28.97 20.35
C ARG A 546 1.38 29.39 18.97
N ALA A 547 2.69 29.27 18.68
CA ALA A 547 3.24 29.60 17.37
C ALA A 547 2.74 28.65 16.27
N MET A 548 2.61 27.35 16.56
CA MET A 548 2.04 26.37 15.63
C MET A 548 0.60 26.72 15.26
N LEU A 549 -0.23 27.11 16.23
CA LEU A 549 -1.63 27.48 16.03
C LEU A 549 -1.83 28.77 15.20
N GLU A 550 -0.78 29.56 14.97
CA GLU A 550 -0.84 30.68 14.01
C GLU A 550 -0.95 30.18 12.56
N HIS A 551 -0.42 28.99 12.28
CA HIS A 551 -0.42 28.37 10.95
C HIS A 551 -1.44 27.22 10.84
N CYS A 552 -1.64 26.47 11.92
CA CYS A 552 -2.54 25.32 12.01
C CYS A 552 -3.64 25.54 13.08
N PRO A 553 -4.58 26.48 12.88
CA PRO A 553 -5.54 26.90 13.92
C PRO A 553 -6.64 25.89 14.25
N ASP A 554 -6.79 24.83 13.43
CA ASP A 554 -7.77 23.77 13.62
C ASP A 554 -7.06 22.41 13.84
N ASP A 555 -5.89 22.43 14.49
CA ASP A 555 -5.17 21.22 14.91
C ASP A 555 -5.54 20.84 16.35
N ALA A 556 -6.24 19.71 16.51
CA ALA A 556 -6.72 19.26 17.82
C ALA A 556 -5.55 18.91 18.77
N GLY A 557 -4.50 18.28 18.26
CA GLY A 557 -3.33 17.87 19.03
C GLY A 557 -2.55 19.07 19.56
N ALA A 558 -2.41 20.13 18.77
CA ALA A 558 -1.77 21.37 19.19
C ALA A 558 -2.56 22.08 20.30
N HIS A 559 -3.89 22.08 20.21
CA HIS A 559 -4.74 22.61 21.27
C HIS A 559 -4.65 21.78 22.56
N SER A 560 -4.70 20.44 22.47
CA SER A 560 -4.56 19.60 23.66
C SER A 560 -3.15 19.70 24.27
N GLY A 561 -2.09 19.70 23.46
CA GLY A 561 -0.72 19.95 23.91
C GLY A 561 -0.51 21.32 24.58
N LEU A 562 -1.11 22.39 24.03
CA LEU A 562 -1.13 23.71 24.68
C LEU A 562 -1.86 23.65 26.03
N GLY A 563 -2.98 22.93 26.09
CA GLY A 563 -3.72 22.69 27.33
C GLY A 563 -2.85 21.99 28.39
N SER A 564 -2.16 20.92 28.04
CA SER A 564 -1.27 20.20 28.96
C SER A 564 -0.09 21.08 29.40
N ALA A 565 0.47 21.91 28.51
CA ALA A 565 1.50 22.89 28.84
C ALA A 565 1.04 23.95 29.85
N GLN A 566 -0.19 24.44 29.69
CA GLN A 566 -0.80 25.40 30.62
C GLN A 566 -1.14 24.74 31.96
N LEU A 567 -1.62 23.50 31.94
CA LEU A 567 -1.94 22.72 33.13
C LEU A 567 -0.70 22.46 33.98
N ALA A 568 0.42 22.06 33.36
CA ALA A 568 1.71 21.88 34.03
C ALA A 568 2.25 23.17 34.68
N GLN A 569 1.83 24.33 34.19
CA GLN A 569 2.14 25.64 34.78
C GLN A 569 1.11 26.11 35.81
N GLY A 570 0.09 25.30 36.13
CA GLY A 570 -0.99 25.64 37.07
C GLY A 570 -2.07 26.57 36.51
N GLN A 571 -2.15 26.73 35.18
CA GLN A 571 -3.11 27.61 34.51
C GLN A 571 -4.39 26.83 34.11
N SER A 572 -5.08 26.24 35.09
CA SER A 572 -6.19 25.29 34.85
C SER A 572 -7.35 25.85 34.01
N ASP A 573 -7.74 27.11 34.22
CA ASP A 573 -8.83 27.74 33.45
C ASP A 573 -8.47 27.89 31.96
N ALA A 574 -7.21 28.22 31.66
CA ALA A 574 -6.72 28.33 30.29
C ALA A 574 -6.65 26.95 29.64
N ALA A 575 -6.09 25.96 30.36
CA ALA A 575 -5.98 24.59 29.90
C ALA A 575 -7.35 24.00 29.52
N GLN A 576 -8.35 24.21 30.39
CA GLN A 576 -9.72 23.75 30.14
C GLN A 576 -10.30 24.33 28.83
N ALA A 577 -10.03 25.60 28.52
CA ALA A 577 -10.50 26.22 27.29
C ALA A 577 -9.87 25.58 26.04
N GLU A 578 -8.57 25.28 26.10
CA GLU A 578 -7.84 24.66 24.99
C GLU A 578 -8.25 23.20 24.76
N PHE A 579 -8.39 22.39 25.82
CA PHE A 579 -8.92 21.04 25.67
C PHE A 579 -10.35 21.02 25.11
N GLN A 580 -11.20 21.97 25.51
CA GLN A 580 -12.56 22.08 24.96
C GLN A 580 -12.54 22.45 23.47
N ARG A 581 -11.55 23.24 23.04
CA ARG A 581 -11.30 23.57 21.64
C ARG A 581 -10.82 22.35 20.87
N ALA A 582 -9.89 21.56 21.41
CA ALA A 582 -9.45 20.29 20.84
C ALA A 582 -10.65 19.35 20.61
N LEU A 583 -11.53 19.15 21.60
CA LEU A 583 -12.74 18.32 21.46
C LEU A 583 -13.79 18.87 20.51
N THR A 584 -13.74 20.17 20.19
CA THR A 584 -14.60 20.76 19.15
C THR A 584 -14.11 20.40 17.76
N ILE A 585 -12.79 20.27 17.59
CA ILE A 585 -12.12 19.91 16.34
C ILE A 585 -12.15 18.40 16.14
N ASP A 586 -11.68 17.64 17.13
CA ASP A 586 -11.72 16.19 17.19
C ASP A 586 -12.36 15.71 18.50
N PRO A 587 -13.63 15.23 18.47
CA PRO A 587 -14.32 14.67 19.63
C PRO A 587 -13.67 13.42 20.23
N HIS A 588 -12.68 12.84 19.56
CA HIS A 588 -11.97 11.63 19.98
C HIS A 588 -10.52 11.91 20.44
N ASP A 589 -10.10 13.17 20.58
CA ASP A 589 -8.76 13.50 21.08
C ASP A 589 -8.56 12.95 22.50
N PHE A 590 -7.66 11.96 22.63
CA PHE A 590 -7.45 11.24 23.89
C PHE A 590 -6.94 12.16 25.01
N VAL A 591 -5.98 13.04 24.71
CA VAL A 591 -5.34 13.90 25.70
C VAL A 591 -6.37 14.86 26.28
N ALA A 592 -7.15 15.51 25.41
CA ALA A 592 -8.21 16.41 25.83
C ALA A 592 -9.33 15.71 26.61
N LEU A 593 -9.74 14.49 26.21
CA LEU A 593 -10.72 13.71 26.97
C LEU A 593 -10.20 13.34 28.37
N TYR A 594 -8.94 12.89 28.45
CA TYR A 594 -8.30 12.47 29.69
C TYR A 594 -8.10 13.66 30.66
N ASP A 595 -7.42 14.71 30.20
CA ASP A 595 -7.06 15.87 31.05
C ASP A 595 -8.30 16.69 31.46
N LEU A 596 -9.31 16.85 30.59
CA LEU A 596 -10.59 17.44 31.00
C LEU A 596 -11.37 16.56 31.97
N GLY A 597 -11.26 15.24 31.80
CA GLY A 597 -11.84 14.27 32.71
C GLY A 597 -11.28 14.46 34.11
N ASP A 598 -9.96 14.51 34.24
CA ASP A 598 -9.27 14.72 35.52
C ASP A 598 -9.58 16.10 36.12
N LEU A 599 -9.52 17.18 35.34
CA LEU A 599 -9.90 18.52 35.78
C LEU A 599 -11.35 18.58 36.29
N ALA A 600 -12.28 17.90 35.63
CA ALA A 600 -13.66 17.82 36.07
C ALA A 600 -13.79 17.06 37.41
N LEU A 601 -13.01 15.99 37.64
CA LEU A 601 -12.98 15.28 38.92
C LEU A 601 -12.42 16.16 40.04
N GLN A 602 -11.33 16.89 39.78
CA GLN A 602 -10.75 17.86 40.73
C GLN A 602 -11.74 18.98 41.08
N ALA A 603 -12.56 19.42 40.12
CA ALA A 603 -13.66 20.36 40.32
C ALA A 603 -14.92 19.73 40.97
N ASN A 604 -14.87 18.46 41.38
CA ASN A 604 -15.97 17.68 41.95
C ASN A 604 -17.19 17.54 41.01
N GLN A 605 -16.96 17.60 39.70
CA GLN A 605 -17.96 17.40 38.63
C GLN A 605 -17.97 15.93 38.19
N LEU A 606 -18.25 15.04 39.14
CA LEU A 606 -18.08 13.58 39.00
C LEU A 606 -18.74 12.97 37.75
N THR A 607 -19.99 13.32 37.47
CA THR A 607 -20.71 12.79 36.30
C THR A 607 -20.04 13.17 34.98
N GLN A 608 -19.50 14.39 34.88
CA GLN A 608 -18.82 14.85 33.69
C GLN A 608 -17.45 14.19 33.54
N GLY A 609 -16.67 14.12 34.63
CA GLY A 609 -15.35 13.48 34.64
C GLY A 609 -15.43 12.00 34.23
N ILE A 610 -16.39 11.25 34.78
CA ILE A 610 -16.63 9.85 34.41
C ILE A 610 -16.95 9.71 32.91
N ALA A 611 -17.85 10.55 32.37
CA ALA A 611 -18.23 10.45 30.96
C ALA A 611 -17.05 10.73 30.01
N LEU A 612 -16.17 11.67 30.37
CA LEU A 612 -14.97 12.00 29.62
C LEU A 612 -13.94 10.86 29.67
N LEU A 613 -13.67 10.31 30.87
CA LEU A 613 -12.76 9.18 31.04
C LEU A 613 -13.27 7.89 30.38
N GLU A 614 -14.58 7.61 30.43
CA GLU A 614 -15.20 6.51 29.68
C GLU A 614 -14.99 6.66 28.15
N ALA A 615 -14.98 7.89 27.64
CA ALA A 615 -14.66 8.16 26.24
C ALA A 615 -13.15 7.98 25.97
N ALA A 616 -12.27 8.42 26.88
CA ALA A 616 -10.83 8.24 26.76
C ALA A 616 -10.43 6.75 26.72
N VAL A 617 -11.01 5.90 27.58
CA VAL A 617 -10.80 4.44 27.56
C VAL A 617 -11.14 3.83 26.20
N LYS A 618 -12.18 4.33 25.51
CA LYS A 618 -12.54 3.83 24.18
C LYS A 618 -11.49 4.15 23.12
N GLN A 619 -10.75 5.26 23.29
CA GLN A 619 -9.70 5.66 22.35
C GLN A 619 -8.40 4.91 22.61
N LYS A 620 -8.03 4.71 23.89
CA LYS A 620 -6.84 3.94 24.27
C LYS A 620 -7.19 2.88 25.33
N PRO A 621 -7.76 1.74 24.93
CA PRO A 621 -8.11 0.66 25.86
C PRO A 621 -6.89 -0.08 26.45
N GLY A 622 -5.68 0.22 25.98
CA GLY A 622 -4.42 -0.35 26.49
C GLY A 622 -3.65 0.58 27.43
N ASP A 623 -4.22 1.72 27.81
CA ASP A 623 -3.59 2.71 28.66
C ASP A 623 -3.98 2.46 30.13
N VAL A 624 -2.99 2.21 30.99
CA VAL A 624 -3.21 1.82 32.39
C VAL A 624 -3.74 3.00 33.21
N ASP A 625 -3.23 4.20 32.95
CA ASP A 625 -3.51 5.39 33.76
C ASP A 625 -4.97 5.82 33.59
N VAL A 626 -5.52 5.75 32.39
CA VAL A 626 -6.95 6.06 32.17
C VAL A 626 -7.88 5.06 32.87
N HIS A 627 -7.52 3.77 32.91
CA HIS A 627 -8.30 2.77 33.67
C HIS A 627 -8.24 3.04 35.17
N GLU A 628 -7.06 3.39 35.70
CA GLU A 628 -6.89 3.73 37.12
C GLU A 628 -7.70 4.98 37.51
N HIS A 629 -7.60 6.08 36.74
CA HIS A 629 -8.34 7.31 37.01
C HIS A 629 -9.86 7.10 36.90
N LEU A 630 -10.33 6.34 35.91
CA LEU A 630 -11.75 6.01 35.78
C LEU A 630 -12.23 5.14 36.95
N ALA A 631 -11.41 4.20 37.43
CA ALA A 631 -11.72 3.41 38.62
C ALA A 631 -11.85 4.29 39.87
N GLY A 632 -10.94 5.26 40.05
CA GLY A 632 -11.01 6.26 41.11
C GLY A 632 -12.31 7.08 41.05
N ALA A 633 -12.68 7.54 39.86
CA ALA A 633 -13.92 8.28 39.61
C ALA A 633 -15.18 7.46 39.95
N TYR A 634 -15.20 6.18 39.57
CA TYR A 634 -16.28 5.26 39.94
C TYR A 634 -16.33 5.01 41.45
N ALA A 635 -15.18 4.83 42.10
CA ALA A 635 -15.14 4.66 43.56
C ALA A 635 -15.68 5.91 44.29
N GLN A 636 -15.31 7.11 43.84
CA GLN A 636 -15.80 8.38 44.40
C GLN A 636 -17.31 8.60 44.18
N SER A 637 -17.88 8.00 43.13
CA SER A 637 -19.34 8.01 42.87
C SER A 637 -20.09 6.80 43.44
N GLU A 638 -19.46 6.03 44.35
CA GLU A 638 -19.99 4.82 44.99
C GLU A 638 -20.32 3.67 44.01
N ARG A 639 -19.84 3.74 42.76
CA ARG A 639 -19.98 2.70 41.73
C ARG A 639 -18.86 1.66 41.84
N LEU A 640 -18.74 1.04 43.01
CA LEU A 640 -17.59 0.19 43.39
C LEU A 640 -17.40 -1.06 42.51
N GLY A 641 -18.48 -1.61 41.95
CA GLY A 641 -18.40 -2.71 40.98
C GLY A 641 -17.78 -2.30 39.65
N ASP A 642 -18.08 -1.09 39.17
CA ASP A 642 -17.50 -0.53 37.95
C ASP A 642 -16.02 -0.17 38.17
N ALA A 643 -15.68 0.34 39.36
CA ALA A 643 -14.30 0.58 39.76
C ALA A 643 -13.46 -0.71 39.73
N ALA A 644 -13.96 -1.80 40.31
CA ALA A 644 -13.29 -3.10 40.27
C ALA A 644 -13.11 -3.61 38.83
N ALA A 645 -14.11 -3.43 37.96
CA ALA A 645 -14.00 -3.82 36.56
C ALA A 645 -12.87 -3.10 35.82
N GLN A 646 -12.71 -1.78 36.02
CA GLN A 646 -11.61 -1.03 35.41
C GLN A 646 -10.24 -1.43 35.98
N LEU A 647 -10.16 -1.71 37.28
CA LEU A 647 -8.91 -2.16 37.90
C LEU A 647 -8.50 -3.56 37.43
N TYR A 648 -9.45 -4.44 37.10
CA TYR A 648 -9.13 -5.72 36.45
C TYR A 648 -8.49 -5.52 35.07
N GLU A 649 -8.99 -4.58 34.25
CA GLU A 649 -8.37 -4.24 32.96
C GLU A 649 -6.96 -3.66 33.16
N ALA A 650 -6.80 -2.71 34.10
CA ALA A 650 -5.49 -2.14 34.44
C ALA A 650 -4.48 -3.21 34.90
N ILE A 651 -4.90 -4.16 35.74
CA ILE A 651 -4.06 -5.28 36.20
C ILE A 651 -3.77 -6.26 35.06
N HIS A 652 -4.70 -6.46 34.12
CA HIS A 652 -4.43 -7.30 32.95
C HIS A 652 -3.29 -6.73 32.11
N LEU A 653 -3.23 -5.40 31.96
CA LEU A 653 -2.20 -4.66 31.25
C LEU A 653 -0.87 -4.62 32.04
N LEU A 654 -0.93 -4.46 33.36
CA LEU A 654 0.24 -4.35 34.23
C LEU A 654 0.12 -5.24 35.50
N PRO A 655 0.34 -6.57 35.36
CA PRO A 655 0.02 -7.54 36.42
C PRO A 655 0.95 -7.51 37.64
N ASP A 656 2.11 -6.85 37.53
CA ASP A 656 3.09 -6.76 38.62
C ASP A 656 3.05 -5.39 39.34
N ASN A 657 1.98 -4.60 39.18
CA ASN A 657 1.79 -3.33 39.88
C ASN A 657 1.06 -3.50 41.22
N ALA A 658 1.81 -3.40 42.32
CA ALA A 658 1.28 -3.53 43.68
C ALA A 658 0.17 -2.52 44.01
N ALA A 659 0.25 -1.28 43.49
CA ALA A 659 -0.72 -0.24 43.78
C ALA A 659 -2.10 -0.58 43.19
N LEU A 660 -2.14 -1.10 41.95
CA LEU A 660 -3.40 -1.52 41.31
C LEU A 660 -4.08 -2.66 42.08
N HIS A 661 -3.30 -3.64 42.56
CA HIS A 661 -3.82 -4.72 43.41
C HIS A 661 -4.38 -4.19 44.74
N SER A 662 -3.72 -3.22 45.37
CA SER A 662 -4.22 -2.55 46.58
C SER A 662 -5.49 -1.73 46.32
N LEU A 663 -5.62 -1.07 45.17
CA LEU A 663 -6.84 -0.34 44.78
C LEU A 663 -8.00 -1.31 44.49
N LEU A 664 -7.73 -2.43 43.81
CA LEU A 664 -8.73 -3.46 43.54
C LEU A 664 -9.24 -4.10 44.85
N SER A 665 -8.32 -4.39 45.77
CA SER A 665 -8.66 -4.86 47.12
C SER A 665 -9.66 -3.92 47.82
N GLN A 666 -9.40 -2.61 47.79
CA GLN A 666 -10.30 -1.61 48.38
C GLN A 666 -11.67 -1.55 47.69
N ALA A 667 -11.70 -1.60 46.35
CA ALA A 667 -12.95 -1.63 45.61
C ALA A 667 -13.78 -2.89 45.95
N LEU A 668 -13.14 -4.06 45.99
CA LEU A 668 -13.78 -5.34 46.34
C LEU A 668 -14.30 -5.35 47.78
N GLU A 669 -13.54 -4.79 48.72
CA GLU A 669 -14.00 -4.61 50.11
C GLU A 669 -15.29 -3.80 50.16
N GLY A 670 -15.35 -2.71 49.40
CA GLY A 670 -16.53 -1.85 49.29
C GLY A 670 -17.74 -2.57 48.68
N THR A 671 -17.54 -3.51 47.76
CA THR A 671 -18.63 -4.37 47.22
C THR A 671 -19.06 -5.49 48.19
N GLY A 672 -18.27 -5.75 49.24
CA GLY A 672 -18.51 -6.80 50.22
C GLY A 672 -17.86 -8.14 49.89
N ASP A 673 -17.10 -8.26 48.80
CA ASP A 673 -16.35 -9.47 48.46
C ASP A 673 -15.02 -9.52 49.24
N LEU A 674 -15.13 -9.80 50.54
CA LEU A 674 -14.00 -9.78 51.46
C LEU A 674 -12.93 -10.83 51.14
N GLU A 675 -13.31 -11.99 50.58
CA GLU A 675 -12.34 -13.03 50.25
C GLU A 675 -11.49 -12.64 49.02
N ALA A 676 -12.12 -12.06 47.99
CA ALA A 676 -11.39 -11.53 46.84
C ALA A 676 -10.51 -10.33 47.25
N ALA A 677 -11.01 -9.42 48.09
CA ALA A 677 -10.23 -8.31 48.61
C ALA A 677 -8.97 -8.76 49.36
N ILE A 678 -9.09 -9.77 50.25
CA ILE A 678 -7.95 -10.37 50.95
C ILE A 678 -6.92 -10.98 49.98
N ALA A 679 -7.38 -11.64 48.92
CA ALA A 679 -6.50 -12.27 47.94
C ALA A 679 -5.68 -11.21 47.18
N GLU A 680 -6.34 -10.13 46.73
CA GLU A 680 -5.67 -9.04 46.02
C GLU A 680 -4.71 -8.27 46.92
N GLN A 681 -5.08 -8.00 48.18
CA GLN A 681 -4.17 -7.35 49.13
C GLN A 681 -2.92 -8.20 49.41
N LYS A 682 -3.07 -9.54 49.49
CA LYS A 682 -1.92 -10.45 49.61
C LYS A 682 -1.03 -10.43 48.37
N THR A 683 -1.62 -10.29 47.18
CA THR A 683 -0.86 -10.11 45.95
C THR A 683 -0.08 -8.79 45.97
N ALA A 684 -0.72 -7.68 46.35
CA ALA A 684 -0.07 -6.39 46.50
C ALA A 684 1.14 -6.47 47.47
N LEU A 685 0.95 -7.08 48.64
CA LEU A 685 2.01 -7.24 49.65
C LEU A 685 3.11 -8.24 49.26
N ARG A 686 2.81 -9.17 48.34
CA ARG A 686 3.84 -10.04 47.75
C ARG A 686 4.71 -9.26 46.77
N LEU A 687 4.14 -8.28 46.06
CA LEU A 687 4.86 -7.40 45.13
C LEU A 687 5.61 -6.29 45.88
N SER A 688 5.05 -5.75 46.96
CA SER A 688 5.66 -4.73 47.84
C SER A 688 5.48 -5.10 49.31
N SER A 689 6.45 -5.79 49.89
CA SER A 689 6.34 -6.33 51.26
C SER A 689 6.58 -5.33 52.38
N ASP A 690 7.10 -4.15 52.05
CA ASP A 690 7.46 -3.06 52.97
C ASP A 690 6.35 -2.03 53.20
N ASP A 691 5.13 -2.28 52.71
CA ASP A 691 3.97 -1.42 52.88
C ASP A 691 3.25 -1.68 54.23
N ALA A 692 3.60 -0.89 55.25
CA ALA A 692 3.00 -1.00 56.58
C ALA A 692 1.48 -0.73 56.58
N ASP A 693 1.00 0.22 55.75
CA ASP A 693 -0.42 0.52 55.62
C ASP A 693 -1.16 -0.64 54.94
N GLY A 694 -0.57 -1.25 53.91
CA GLY A 694 -1.08 -2.45 53.26
C GLY A 694 -1.23 -3.65 54.20
N TRP A 695 -0.25 -3.88 55.09
CA TRP A 695 -0.35 -4.92 56.12
C TRP A 695 -1.44 -4.62 57.16
N ASN A 696 -1.60 -3.35 57.54
CA ASN A 696 -2.73 -2.94 58.38
C ASN A 696 -4.07 -3.19 57.64
N ASN A 697 -4.18 -2.81 56.37
CA ASN A 697 -5.41 -2.99 55.58
C ASN A 697 -5.76 -4.47 55.42
N LEU A 698 -4.77 -5.33 55.17
CA LEU A 698 -4.98 -6.79 55.16
C LEU A 698 -5.53 -7.29 56.51
N GLY A 699 -4.95 -6.83 57.62
CA GLY A 699 -5.45 -7.17 58.95
C GLY A 699 -6.90 -6.72 59.20
N VAL A 700 -7.29 -5.54 58.69
CA VAL A 700 -8.68 -5.05 58.75
C VAL A 700 -9.62 -5.96 57.96
N LEU A 701 -9.26 -6.31 56.73
CA LEU A 701 -10.06 -7.20 55.87
C LEU A 701 -10.24 -8.58 56.53
N GLU A 702 -9.17 -9.15 57.07
CA GLU A 702 -9.21 -10.44 57.75
C GLU A 702 -10.03 -10.39 59.04
N ALA A 703 -9.97 -9.31 59.81
CA ALA A 703 -10.81 -9.11 60.99
C ALA A 703 -12.29 -9.03 60.61
N ARG A 704 -12.63 -8.29 59.54
CA ARG A 704 -14.00 -8.22 58.99
C ARG A 704 -14.50 -9.58 58.50
N ALA A 705 -13.61 -10.41 57.95
CA ALA A 705 -13.91 -11.79 57.56
C ALA A 705 -13.93 -12.80 58.73
N GLY A 706 -13.71 -12.34 59.98
CA GLY A 706 -13.69 -13.19 61.18
C GLY A 706 -12.40 -13.99 61.40
N LYS A 707 -11.36 -13.73 60.60
CA LYS A 707 -10.04 -14.40 60.64
C LYS A 707 -9.11 -13.74 61.66
N ASN A 708 -9.56 -13.62 62.91
CA ASN A 708 -8.91 -12.82 63.97
C ASN A 708 -7.44 -13.19 64.25
N THR A 709 -7.05 -14.47 64.09
CA THR A 709 -5.66 -14.91 64.30
C THR A 709 -4.73 -14.38 63.21
N ALA A 710 -5.17 -14.40 61.96
CA ALA A 710 -4.42 -13.89 60.83
C ALA A 710 -4.34 -12.36 60.89
N ALA A 711 -5.48 -11.69 61.16
CA ALA A 711 -5.54 -10.25 61.37
C ALA A 711 -4.57 -9.76 62.46
N ARG A 712 -4.49 -10.48 63.59
CA ARG A 712 -3.53 -10.19 64.66
C ARG A 712 -2.08 -10.26 64.18
N SER A 713 -1.75 -11.27 63.36
CA SER A 713 -0.41 -11.44 62.79
C SER A 713 -0.06 -10.24 61.90
N ASP A 714 -0.98 -9.84 61.02
CA ASP A 714 -0.71 -8.81 60.01
C ASP A 714 -0.65 -7.41 60.64
N PHE A 715 -1.46 -7.11 61.66
CA PHE A 715 -1.28 -5.87 62.46
C PHE A 715 0.06 -5.83 63.19
N LEU A 716 0.53 -6.96 63.72
CA LEU A 716 1.85 -7.03 64.34
C LEU A 716 2.96 -6.85 63.32
N HIS A 717 2.78 -7.34 62.10
CA HIS A 717 3.74 -7.13 61.01
C HIS A 717 3.77 -5.65 60.58
N ALA A 718 2.62 -5.00 60.43
CA ALA A 718 2.54 -3.56 60.19
C ALA A 718 3.29 -2.76 61.27
N LEU A 719 3.16 -3.14 62.56
CA LEU A 719 3.89 -2.52 63.68
C LEU A 719 5.37 -2.90 63.74
N GLN A 720 5.80 -3.99 63.10
CA GLN A 720 7.23 -4.29 62.94
C GLN A 720 7.88 -3.37 61.92
N LEU A 721 7.17 -3.09 60.82
CA LEU A 721 7.62 -2.16 59.77
C LEU A 721 7.55 -0.70 60.25
N ALA A 722 6.47 -0.32 60.92
CA ALA A 722 6.22 1.03 61.46
C ALA A 722 5.74 0.96 62.92
N PRO A 723 6.64 0.99 63.92
CA PRO A 723 6.29 0.84 65.34
C PRO A 723 5.30 1.87 65.90
N ASP A 724 5.22 3.04 65.29
CA ASP A 724 4.33 4.14 65.65
C ASP A 724 3.04 4.23 64.80
N HIS A 725 2.78 3.25 63.92
CA HIS A 725 1.58 3.20 63.08
C HIS A 725 0.30 3.21 63.93
N PRO A 726 -0.48 4.31 63.91
CA PRO A 726 -1.55 4.51 64.89
C PRO A 726 -2.75 3.59 64.64
N GLN A 727 -3.13 3.37 63.37
CA GLN A 727 -4.26 2.53 62.97
C GLN A 727 -4.00 1.06 63.33
N ALA A 728 -2.83 0.52 62.97
CA ALA A 728 -2.48 -0.88 63.28
C ALA A 728 -2.52 -1.17 64.79
N ARG A 729 -2.02 -0.24 65.62
CA ARG A 729 -2.06 -0.36 67.09
C ARG A 729 -3.51 -0.33 67.63
N ALA A 730 -4.33 0.59 67.13
CA ALA A 730 -5.73 0.70 67.52
C ALA A 730 -6.51 -0.57 67.13
N ASN A 731 -6.38 -1.02 65.88
CA ASN A 731 -7.05 -2.21 65.36
C ASN A 731 -6.64 -3.48 66.12
N LEU A 732 -5.36 -3.65 66.43
CA LEU A 732 -4.87 -4.76 67.25
C LEU A 732 -5.48 -4.79 68.66
N GLY A 733 -5.68 -3.61 69.26
CA GLY A 733 -6.31 -3.46 70.59
C GLY A 733 -7.82 -3.77 70.60
N HIS A 734 -8.48 -3.66 69.46
CA HIS A 734 -9.91 -3.97 69.30
C HIS A 734 -10.20 -5.45 68.99
N LEU A 735 -9.18 -6.24 68.62
CA LEU A 735 -9.35 -7.68 68.41
C LEU A 735 -9.62 -8.42 69.73
N PRO A 736 -10.50 -9.44 69.74
CA PRO A 736 -10.72 -10.28 70.92
C PRO A 736 -9.39 -10.88 71.43
N PRO A 737 -9.19 -11.01 72.75
CA PRO A 737 -8.06 -11.76 73.27
C PRO A 737 -8.14 -13.20 72.73
N GLY A 738 -7.03 -13.63 72.11
CA GLY A 738 -6.89 -14.93 71.47
C GLY A 738 -6.83 -16.09 72.46
#